data_AF-A0A7V6ZMZ5-F1
#
_entry.id   AF-A0A7V6ZMZ5-F1
#
_cell.length_a   1.000
_cell.length_b   1.000
_cell.length_c   1.000
_cell.angle_alpha   90.00
_cell.angle_beta   90.00
_cell.angle_gamma   90.00
#
_symmetry.space_group_name_H-M   'P 1'
#
loop_
_entity.id
_entity.type
_entity.pdbx_description
1 polymer ?
#
loop_
_entity_poly.entity_id
_entity_poly.type
_entity_poly.pdbx_seq_one_letter_code
_entity_poly.pdbx_strand_id
1 'polypeptide(L)'
;MRFFPFANLRVNVAVILFLVLLTPAARAEKAGCAAAPGDAPQIDVSQPGAEVTVGEPVTFRWTRTKAASAKSKVSAYLVFAVPETTRFEGRGFFALAQGARGPHDMEFGRDRSRAVVVLSTRFSRPSGAVEVLSYRAGPMEAEWAVVVVSSCGETIAARGSARVDVAPGPPKLVARDPFSARRPTAEVVPLAGPFRARVFEGAVEVADSRSGEVILQVTGRDPVFSPTGRFIALRTDEEQVADVYDLVAERRVGRFQSIAMYWSHADSFLYLDQEWDGTLQIVRTLHGRRDAPEETPRLALLNEFRLEEPVIGEGAIHGGLDPDGEDLDPGKGGASFTAGSEAWSLELSVESGVVAFLATNPFFYPDPTDELPGRIIDLGLLNPMIVTERRSQLGRIMSRDFAVKAANVAKWNAHDTLRRTFVYYDDQSGGVVEEGTDATELAPEDTDVALEPVEEPIDFSEEPTQTVTKDGNGIAGAGTGPPDDADGTGAILRGAVAIVPSVRPFAATADAMLDLLPDRAIPALRSGIDDDRLRSIAAELDVLYDDAVIRVGTGPEDDGNGYLTWPFPDPSPAAPPEEAVTMNLLAEGRDTWRWIIGGDRFWMTQTVESGRLSHAFSFTLLREEGGRLRHADLLAHESLKAERASEDDGAPRALIDRGDARGELGSTFGEPSYVGIAGGRLLLVATRPIVRLIAFDLVDWTPACSVADPLNAADIDRLSMAEDGRHLAQINKDGRVEIYACAEGSHVLSGLVVDDELVLMDRNGYFDGSEDAAGYVELKIAGLPGRHLLSQFAGRLRYPGLAQAAFGGAAGRAPIALDPPSLTVTAAPGTSSPPTSFGIEMRAARGLRSLDVYVHGRLARRTALDGTAVALTLDPAGLPPAAFATLLA
;
A
#
# COMPACT_ATOMS: atom_id res chain seq x y z
N MET A 1 -56.07 -14.68 -12.50
CA MET A 1 -55.17 -15.79 -12.13
C MET A 1 -55.60 -16.34 -10.78
N ARG A 2 -55.81 -17.65 -10.67
CA ARG A 2 -56.25 -18.36 -9.46
C ARG A 2 -55.05 -18.57 -8.53
N PHE A 3 -55.22 -18.28 -7.24
CA PHE A 3 -54.24 -18.58 -6.20
C PHE A 3 -54.24 -20.08 -5.87
N PHE A 4 -53.05 -20.70 -5.87
CA PHE A 4 -52.78 -22.00 -5.26
C PHE A 4 -52.12 -21.78 -3.89
N PRO A 5 -52.48 -22.54 -2.83
CA PRO A 5 -51.77 -22.50 -1.57
C PRO A 5 -50.60 -23.50 -1.57
N PHE A 6 -49.43 -23.05 -1.10
CA PHE A 6 -48.31 -23.95 -0.79
C PHE A 6 -48.52 -24.61 0.57
N ALA A 7 -48.31 -25.92 0.61
CA ALA A 7 -48.35 -26.74 1.81
C ALA A 7 -47.05 -26.60 2.62
N ASN A 8 -47.20 -26.50 3.95
CA ASN A 8 -46.11 -26.47 4.92
C ASN A 8 -45.43 -27.84 5.02
N LEU A 9 -44.15 -27.91 4.65
CA LEU A 9 -43.27 -29.03 4.97
C LEU A 9 -42.54 -28.71 6.28
N ARG A 10 -42.87 -29.41 7.38
CA ARG A 10 -42.14 -29.32 8.65
C ARG A 10 -40.92 -30.25 8.59
N VAL A 11 -39.72 -29.68 8.53
CA VAL A 11 -38.47 -30.41 8.81
C VAL A 11 -38.09 -30.13 10.26
N ASN A 12 -38.14 -31.17 11.11
CA ASN A 12 -37.60 -31.10 12.47
C ASN A 12 -36.07 -31.24 12.38
N VAL A 13 -35.34 -30.14 12.54
CA VAL A 13 -33.88 -30.17 12.77
C VAL A 13 -33.65 -30.11 14.28
N ALA A 14 -33.16 -31.20 14.85
CA ALA A 14 -32.68 -31.22 16.22
C ALA A 14 -31.32 -30.53 16.29
N VAL A 15 -31.28 -29.34 16.89
CA VAL A 15 -30.02 -28.64 17.22
C VAL A 15 -29.53 -29.19 18.56
N ILE A 16 -28.48 -30.02 18.51
CA ILE A 16 -27.74 -30.46 19.71
C ILE A 16 -26.74 -29.34 20.05
N LEU A 17 -27.04 -28.58 21.10
CA LEU A 17 -26.16 -27.55 21.64
C LEU A 17 -25.10 -28.22 22.53
N PHE A 18 -23.88 -28.38 22.04
CA PHE A 18 -22.73 -28.75 22.87
C PHE A 18 -22.26 -27.51 23.65
N LEU A 19 -22.70 -27.40 24.90
CA LEU A 19 -22.19 -26.40 25.84
C LEU A 19 -20.83 -26.89 26.37
N VAL A 20 -19.73 -26.50 25.71
CA VAL A 20 -18.37 -26.77 26.22
C VAL A 20 -18.05 -25.75 27.30
N LEU A 21 -18.22 -26.13 28.56
CA LEU A 21 -17.67 -25.42 29.71
C LEU A 21 -16.15 -25.63 29.72
N LEU A 22 -15.40 -24.72 29.09
CA LEU A 22 -13.95 -24.65 29.23
C LEU A 22 -13.62 -24.16 30.65
N THR A 23 -13.38 -25.08 31.57
CA THR A 23 -12.61 -24.76 32.77
C THR A 23 -11.18 -24.45 32.35
N PRO A 24 -10.57 -23.32 32.75
CA PRO A 24 -9.16 -23.09 32.48
C PRO A 24 -8.39 -24.24 33.11
N ALA A 25 -7.69 -25.02 32.29
CA ALA A 25 -6.80 -26.06 32.77
C ALA A 25 -5.72 -25.35 33.59
N ALA A 26 -5.82 -25.44 34.92
CA ALA A 26 -4.78 -24.96 35.81
C ALA A 26 -3.49 -25.73 35.43
N ARG A 27 -2.56 -25.03 34.76
CA ARG A 27 -1.28 -25.60 34.36
C ARG A 27 -0.57 -26.01 35.64
N ALA A 28 -0.28 -27.31 35.78
CA ALA A 28 0.47 -27.81 36.93
C ALA A 28 1.81 -27.07 37.00
N GLU A 29 1.96 -26.22 38.01
CA GLU A 29 3.19 -25.49 38.27
C GLU A 29 4.32 -26.53 38.43
N LYS A 30 5.38 -26.45 37.61
CA LYS A 30 6.53 -27.36 37.77
C LYS A 30 7.14 -27.08 39.15
N ALA A 31 6.92 -28.01 40.08
CA ALA A 31 7.47 -27.92 41.43
C ALA A 31 9.00 -27.73 41.37
N GLY A 32 9.49 -26.63 41.96
CA GLY A 32 10.91 -26.24 41.93
C GLY A 32 11.25 -25.02 41.06
N CYS A 33 10.27 -24.43 40.38
CA CYS A 33 10.46 -23.30 39.46
C CYS A 33 10.09 -21.91 40.04
N ALA A 34 10.30 -21.69 41.34
CA ALA A 34 10.20 -20.35 41.90
C ALA A 34 11.41 -19.53 41.41
N ALA A 35 11.22 -18.77 40.32
CA ALA A 35 12.22 -17.82 39.85
C ALA A 35 12.54 -16.86 41.01
N ALA A 36 13.82 -16.70 41.35
CA ALA A 36 14.21 -15.77 42.40
C ALA A 36 13.82 -14.34 41.95
N PRO A 37 12.87 -13.66 42.61
CA PRO A 37 12.33 -12.38 42.15
C PRO A 37 13.36 -11.23 42.15
N GLY A 38 14.59 -11.46 42.64
CA GLY A 38 15.61 -10.43 42.79
C GLY A 38 16.41 -10.07 41.53
N ASP A 39 16.34 -10.90 40.48
CA ASP A 39 17.20 -10.76 39.28
C ASP A 39 16.50 -10.09 38.08
N ALA A 40 15.18 -9.88 38.14
CA ALA A 40 14.45 -9.21 37.09
C ALA A 40 14.74 -7.69 37.09
N PRO A 41 14.87 -7.06 35.91
CA PRO A 41 15.00 -5.61 35.83
C PRO A 41 13.73 -4.95 36.38
N GLN A 42 13.89 -3.99 37.28
CA GLN A 42 12.81 -3.10 37.67
C GLN A 42 12.67 -2.01 36.61
N ILE A 43 11.47 -1.87 36.06
CA ILE A 43 11.14 -0.91 35.02
C ILE A 43 10.07 0.04 35.57
N ASP A 44 10.30 1.33 35.43
CA ASP A 44 9.27 2.35 35.59
C ASP A 44 8.73 2.72 34.21
N VAL A 45 7.40 2.74 34.05
CA VAL A 45 6.71 3.05 32.81
C VAL A 45 5.80 4.25 33.08
N SER A 46 6.06 5.35 32.37
CA SER A 46 5.25 6.57 32.47
C SER A 46 4.51 6.84 31.15
N GLN A 47 3.28 7.31 31.28
CA GLN A 47 2.41 7.68 30.17
C GLN A 47 1.99 9.15 30.33
N PRO A 48 2.01 9.97 29.28
CA PRO A 48 1.32 11.26 29.31
C PRO A 48 -0.19 11.05 29.40
N GLY A 49 -0.86 11.79 30.30
CA GLY A 49 -2.31 11.75 30.47
C GLY A 49 -3.10 12.53 29.41
N ALA A 50 -2.67 12.49 28.15
CA ALA A 50 -3.29 13.25 27.07
C ALA A 50 -4.38 12.45 26.35
N GLU A 51 -5.46 13.14 25.99
CA GLU A 51 -6.33 12.76 24.88
C GLU A 51 -5.52 12.86 23.60
N VAL A 52 -5.52 11.80 22.79
CA VAL A 52 -4.77 11.70 21.53
C VAL A 52 -5.74 11.49 20.39
N THR A 53 -5.47 12.02 19.22
CA THR A 53 -6.29 11.74 18.04
C THR A 53 -5.84 10.45 17.34
N VAL A 54 -6.75 9.79 16.61
CA VAL A 54 -6.43 8.65 15.74
C VAL A 54 -5.21 8.98 14.86
N GLY A 55 -4.24 8.06 14.85
CA GLY A 55 -2.98 8.20 14.13
C GLY A 55 -1.91 9.02 14.86
N GLU A 56 -2.22 9.68 15.98
CA GLU A 56 -1.21 10.35 16.81
C GLU A 56 -0.55 9.37 17.80
N PRO A 57 0.76 9.52 18.07
CA PRO A 57 1.49 8.60 18.93
C PRO A 57 1.16 8.78 20.42
N VAL A 58 0.87 7.67 21.09
CA VAL A 58 0.92 7.55 22.55
C VAL A 58 2.30 7.10 22.97
N THR A 59 3.09 7.99 23.57
CA THR A 59 4.46 7.66 24.01
C THR A 59 4.47 6.98 25.38
N PHE A 60 4.90 5.72 25.43
CA PHE A 60 5.24 5.00 26.66
C PHE A 60 6.74 5.10 26.93
N ARG A 61 7.12 5.87 27.94
CA ARG A 61 8.53 6.00 28.34
C ARG A 61 8.85 4.96 29.40
N TRP A 62 9.97 4.27 29.24
CA TRP A 62 10.43 3.28 30.19
C TRP A 62 11.87 3.53 30.62
N THR A 63 12.18 3.24 31.88
CA THR A 63 13.55 3.31 32.43
C THR A 63 13.83 2.14 33.34
N ARG A 64 15.00 1.53 33.17
CA ARG A 64 15.52 0.45 34.02
C ARG A 64 16.16 1.03 35.26
N THR A 65 15.54 0.81 36.42
CA THR A 65 16.03 1.33 37.71
C THR A 65 17.12 0.47 38.34
N LYS A 66 17.24 -0.80 37.92
CA LYS A 66 18.32 -1.73 38.32
C LYS A 66 18.95 -2.36 37.09
N ALA A 67 20.26 -2.18 36.91
CA ALA A 67 20.99 -2.81 35.81
C ALA A 67 20.83 -4.33 35.86
N ALA A 68 20.58 -4.95 34.70
CA ALA A 68 20.58 -6.40 34.61
C ALA A 68 21.95 -6.93 35.02
N SER A 69 21.98 -7.96 35.87
CA SER A 69 23.25 -8.63 36.18
C SER A 69 23.78 -9.25 34.89
N ALA A 70 24.99 -8.87 34.46
CA ALA A 70 25.65 -9.46 33.30
C ALA A 70 25.85 -10.99 33.41
N LYS A 71 25.63 -11.56 34.61
CA LYS A 71 25.68 -13.01 34.87
C LYS A 71 24.32 -13.70 34.81
N SER A 72 23.24 -12.95 34.59
CA SER A 72 21.89 -13.49 34.51
C SER A 72 21.78 -14.42 33.30
N LYS A 73 21.38 -15.67 33.54
CA LYS A 73 21.11 -16.66 32.49
C LYS A 73 19.65 -16.62 32.00
N VAL A 74 18.87 -15.64 32.46
CA VAL A 74 17.46 -15.50 32.08
C VAL A 74 17.29 -14.38 31.05
N SER A 75 16.45 -14.64 30.04
CA SER A 75 16.05 -13.65 29.06
C SER A 75 14.97 -12.77 29.66
N ALA A 76 15.06 -11.46 29.47
CA ALA A 76 14.10 -10.51 30.01
C ALA A 76 13.66 -9.55 28.90
N TYR A 77 12.35 -9.31 28.83
CA TYR A 77 11.72 -8.46 27.83
C TYR A 77 10.75 -7.50 28.52
N LEU A 78 10.67 -6.26 28.04
CA LEU A 78 9.53 -5.39 28.32
C LEU A 78 8.60 -5.47 27.12
N VAL A 79 7.36 -5.88 27.37
CA VAL A 79 6.37 -6.13 26.33
C VAL A 79 5.20 -5.21 26.56
N PHE A 80 4.87 -4.40 25.55
CA PHE A 80 3.65 -3.59 25.50
C PHE A 80 2.63 -4.32 24.64
N ALA A 81 1.49 -4.72 25.20
CA ALA A 81 0.39 -5.36 24.51
C ALA A 81 -0.77 -4.37 24.29
N VAL A 82 -1.14 -4.17 23.03
CA VAL A 82 -2.10 -3.16 22.56
C VAL A 82 -3.09 -3.78 21.54
N PRO A 83 -4.26 -3.17 21.29
CA PRO A 83 -5.23 -3.74 20.34
C PRO A 83 -4.62 -3.93 18.95
N GLU A 84 -5.16 -4.85 18.14
CA GLU A 84 -4.71 -5.09 16.77
C GLU A 84 -4.78 -3.86 15.86
N THR A 85 -5.63 -2.89 16.22
CA THR A 85 -5.83 -1.63 15.49
C THR A 85 -4.74 -0.60 15.72
N THR A 86 -3.51 -1.05 15.96
CA THR A 86 -2.37 -0.18 16.28
C THR A 86 -1.16 -0.47 15.39
N ARG A 87 -0.30 0.53 15.28
CA ARG A 87 1.09 0.43 14.80
C ARG A 87 2.02 1.00 15.87
N PHE A 88 3.31 0.83 15.68
CA PHE A 88 4.31 1.30 16.62
C PHE A 88 5.31 2.22 15.94
N GLU A 89 5.79 3.23 16.66
CA GLU A 89 6.84 4.15 16.21
C GLU A 89 7.96 4.22 17.27
N GLY A 90 9.13 4.65 16.84
CA GLY A 90 10.31 4.83 17.68
C GLY A 90 11.36 3.74 17.51
N ARG A 91 12.31 3.66 18.44
CA ARG A 91 13.44 2.73 18.37
C ARG A 91 13.57 2.00 19.70
N GLY A 92 14.29 0.87 19.72
CA GLY A 92 14.51 0.09 20.94
C GLY A 92 13.69 -1.20 21.02
N PHE A 93 12.90 -1.53 20.00
CA PHE A 93 11.96 -2.65 20.01
C PHE A 93 11.71 -3.19 18.61
N PHE A 94 11.14 -4.40 18.55
CA PHE A 94 10.46 -4.92 17.36
C PHE A 94 8.98 -5.15 17.66
N ALA A 95 8.15 -5.06 16.63
CA ALA A 95 6.71 -5.21 16.74
C ALA A 95 6.28 -6.62 16.29
N LEU A 96 5.27 -7.16 16.97
CA LEU A 96 4.63 -8.43 16.64
C LEU A 96 3.12 -8.22 16.52
N ALA A 97 2.52 -8.78 15.49
CA ALA A 97 1.08 -8.78 15.29
C ALA A 97 0.38 -9.69 16.30
N GLN A 98 -0.95 -9.59 16.33
CA GLN A 98 -1.80 -10.52 17.05
C GLN A 98 -1.59 -11.96 16.54
N GLY A 99 -1.50 -12.92 17.45
CA GLY A 99 -1.30 -14.34 17.15
C GLY A 99 0.15 -14.74 16.87
N ALA A 100 1.03 -13.78 16.55
CA ALA A 100 2.44 -14.02 16.30
C ALA A 100 3.09 -14.78 17.47
N ARG A 101 4.08 -15.62 17.20
CA ARG A 101 4.89 -16.21 18.29
C ARG A 101 5.91 -15.19 18.75
N GLY A 102 5.96 -14.95 20.06
CA GLY A 102 6.96 -14.07 20.68
C GLY A 102 8.26 -14.82 20.99
N PRO A 103 9.26 -14.14 21.57
CA PRO A 103 10.48 -14.77 22.06
C PRO A 103 10.18 -15.98 22.95
N HIS A 104 10.81 -17.13 22.69
CA HIS A 104 10.63 -18.35 23.47
C HIS A 104 9.16 -18.78 23.63
N ASP A 105 8.36 -18.62 22.58
CA ASP A 105 6.91 -18.87 22.56
C ASP A 105 6.15 -18.12 23.67
N MET A 106 6.57 -16.90 23.97
CA MET A 106 5.91 -16.04 24.96
C MET A 106 4.41 -15.88 24.68
N GLU A 107 3.61 -16.16 25.71
CA GLU A 107 2.15 -16.12 25.71
C GLU A 107 1.60 -14.77 26.17
N PHE A 108 2.33 -13.98 26.99
CA PHE A 108 1.87 -12.66 27.40
C PHE A 108 1.52 -11.78 26.18
N GLY A 109 0.26 -11.35 26.14
CA GLY A 109 -0.28 -10.50 25.08
C GLY A 109 -0.29 -11.13 23.69
N ARG A 110 -0.20 -12.46 23.56
CA ARG A 110 -0.18 -13.14 22.26
C ARG A 110 -1.44 -12.89 21.42
N ASP A 111 -2.57 -12.68 22.07
CA ASP A 111 -3.85 -12.31 21.47
C ASP A 111 -3.94 -10.81 21.11
N ARG A 112 -2.82 -10.08 21.15
CA ARG A 112 -2.74 -8.64 20.94
C ARG A 112 -1.51 -8.28 20.10
N SER A 113 -1.49 -7.08 19.52
CA SER A 113 -0.25 -6.55 18.93
C SER A 113 0.72 -6.18 20.05
N ARG A 114 2.01 -6.46 19.84
CA ARG A 114 3.04 -6.29 20.87
C ARG A 114 4.23 -5.50 20.36
N ALA A 115 4.72 -4.55 21.17
CA ALA A 115 6.09 -4.07 21.05
C ALA A 115 6.97 -4.78 22.06
N VAL A 116 8.05 -5.40 21.60
CA VAL A 116 8.97 -6.19 22.43
C VAL A 116 10.31 -5.49 22.51
N VAL A 117 10.62 -4.98 23.71
CA VAL A 117 11.90 -4.38 24.06
C VAL A 117 12.75 -5.48 24.73
N VAL A 118 13.91 -5.79 24.14
CA VAL A 118 14.83 -6.76 24.72
C VAL A 118 15.64 -6.09 25.84
N LEU A 119 15.60 -6.64 27.06
CA LEU A 119 16.26 -6.06 28.25
C LEU A 119 17.51 -6.83 28.70
N SER A 120 17.70 -8.06 28.22
CA SER A 120 18.74 -8.98 28.67
C SER A 120 20.02 -8.97 27.83
N THR A 121 20.08 -8.26 26.71
CA THR A 121 21.30 -8.20 25.89
C THR A 121 22.26 -7.16 26.44
N ARG A 122 23.54 -7.27 26.11
CA ARG A 122 24.52 -6.24 26.48
C ARG A 122 24.27 -4.90 25.78
N PHE A 123 23.50 -4.91 24.70
CA PHE A 123 23.18 -3.74 23.88
C PHE A 123 21.87 -3.06 24.33
N SER A 124 21.05 -3.73 25.15
CA SER A 124 19.81 -3.19 25.70
C SER A 124 20.04 -1.82 26.36
N ARG A 125 19.34 -0.80 25.85
CA ARG A 125 19.37 0.55 26.41
C ARG A 125 18.86 0.54 27.85
N PRO A 126 19.36 1.43 28.73
CA PRO A 126 18.83 1.55 30.08
C PRO A 126 17.45 2.23 30.12
N SER A 127 17.07 2.93 29.05
CA SER A 127 15.79 3.62 28.92
C SER A 127 15.41 3.75 27.46
N GLY A 128 14.13 3.97 27.18
CA GLY A 128 13.62 4.17 25.84
C GLY A 128 12.19 4.68 25.83
N ALA A 129 11.62 4.74 24.63
CA ALA A 129 10.22 5.04 24.42
C ALA A 129 9.66 4.07 23.37
N VAL A 130 8.41 3.67 23.56
CA VAL A 130 7.60 2.99 22.54
C VAL A 130 6.44 3.91 22.25
N GLU A 131 6.25 4.28 20.99
CA GLU A 131 5.13 5.10 20.57
C GLU A 131 4.09 4.19 19.91
N VAL A 132 2.83 4.33 20.34
CA VAL A 132 1.72 3.51 19.87
C VAL A 132 0.76 4.39 19.10
N LEU A 133 0.53 4.06 17.84
CA LEU A 133 -0.36 4.76 16.91
C LEU A 133 -1.68 3.99 16.84
N SER A 134 -2.78 4.53 17.37
CA SER A 134 -4.09 3.88 17.28
C SER A 134 -4.86 4.34 16.04
N TYR A 135 -5.38 3.39 15.28
CA TYR A 135 -6.25 3.62 14.12
C TYR A 135 -7.74 3.41 14.44
N ARG A 136 -8.06 3.29 15.73
CA ARG A 136 -9.44 3.19 16.23
C ARG A 136 -9.67 4.23 17.31
N ALA A 137 -10.75 4.97 17.17
CA ALA A 137 -11.23 5.91 18.16
C ALA A 137 -11.94 5.18 19.31
N GLY A 138 -11.96 5.81 20.48
CA GLY A 138 -12.48 5.27 21.72
C GLY A 138 -11.37 4.84 22.69
N PRO A 139 -11.73 4.13 23.77
CA PRO A 139 -10.77 3.72 24.78
C PRO A 139 -9.84 2.64 24.24
N MET A 140 -8.56 2.95 24.18
CA MET A 140 -7.48 2.00 23.97
C MET A 140 -6.90 1.58 25.31
N GLU A 141 -7.00 0.29 25.63
CA GLU A 141 -6.26 -0.28 26.75
C GLU A 141 -4.88 -0.69 26.28
N ALA A 142 -3.82 -0.31 26.99
CA ALA A 142 -2.46 -0.76 26.76
C ALA A 142 -2.01 -1.47 28.04
N GLU A 143 -1.56 -2.71 27.90
CA GLU A 143 -0.96 -3.45 29.00
C GLU A 143 0.54 -3.54 28.78
N TRP A 144 1.31 -3.60 29.86
CA TRP A 144 2.73 -3.89 29.75
C TRP A 144 3.17 -4.87 30.81
N ALA A 145 4.20 -5.64 30.50
CA ALA A 145 4.84 -6.55 31.45
C ALA A 145 6.34 -6.64 31.22
N VAL A 146 7.07 -6.84 32.32
CA VAL A 146 8.44 -7.33 32.28
C VAL A 146 8.39 -8.84 32.33
N VAL A 147 8.55 -9.46 31.16
CA VAL A 147 8.48 -10.91 30.98
C VAL A 147 9.87 -11.50 31.11
N VAL A 148 10.04 -12.42 32.05
CA VAL A 148 11.29 -13.17 32.26
C VAL A 148 11.07 -14.60 31.81
N VAL A 149 11.85 -15.04 30.83
CA VAL A 149 11.80 -16.41 30.32
C VAL A 149 13.04 -17.17 30.77
N SER A 150 12.81 -18.36 31.32
CA SER A 150 13.86 -19.25 31.81
C SER A 150 13.55 -20.70 31.43
N SER A 151 14.40 -21.65 31.83
CA SER A 151 14.10 -23.09 31.69
C SER A 151 12.82 -23.54 32.41
N CYS A 152 12.29 -22.70 33.30
CA CYS A 152 11.04 -22.91 34.01
C CYS A 152 9.81 -22.40 33.26
N GLY A 153 9.99 -21.75 32.10
CA GLY A 153 8.93 -21.10 31.33
C GLY A 153 8.89 -19.59 31.56
N GLU A 154 7.78 -19.00 31.14
CA GLU A 154 7.48 -17.58 31.25
C GLU A 154 7.06 -17.19 32.68
N THR A 155 7.61 -16.10 33.18
CA THR A 155 7.22 -15.49 34.47
C THR A 155 7.09 -13.97 34.31
N ILE A 156 6.12 -13.37 34.99
CA ILE A 156 5.87 -11.92 34.94
C ILE A 156 6.49 -11.27 36.17
N ALA A 157 7.57 -10.51 35.98
CA ALA A 157 8.30 -9.84 37.05
C ALA A 157 7.66 -8.50 37.48
N ALA A 158 7.06 -7.80 36.53
CA ALA A 158 6.31 -6.58 36.73
C ALA A 158 5.21 -6.47 35.68
N ARG A 159 4.11 -5.79 36.01
CA ARG A 159 3.00 -5.51 35.08
C ARG A 159 2.35 -4.17 35.40
N GLY A 160 1.79 -3.55 34.38
CA GLY A 160 0.92 -2.40 34.52
C GLY A 160 -0.05 -2.31 33.36
N SER A 161 -0.99 -1.39 33.47
CA SER A 161 -1.93 -1.08 32.40
C SER A 161 -2.18 0.42 32.35
N ALA A 162 -2.60 0.86 31.18
CA ALA A 162 -2.87 2.21 30.79
C ALA A 162 -4.16 2.21 30.00
N ARG A 163 -5.00 3.21 30.20
CA ARG A 163 -6.17 3.45 29.36
C ARG A 163 -6.01 4.84 28.75
N VAL A 164 -6.15 4.91 27.44
CA VAL A 164 -6.02 6.13 26.65
C VAL A 164 -7.31 6.30 25.88
N ASP A 165 -7.95 7.46 26.01
CA ASP A 165 -9.10 7.78 25.17
C ASP A 165 -8.58 8.40 23.86
N VAL A 166 -8.84 7.71 22.75
CA VAL A 166 -8.40 8.12 21.40
C VAL A 166 -9.55 8.84 20.72
N ALA A 167 -9.40 10.13 20.45
CA ALA A 167 -10.38 10.94 19.73
C ALA A 167 -10.39 10.59 18.23
N PRO A 168 -11.56 10.62 17.56
CA PRO A 168 -11.64 10.46 16.10
C PRO A 168 -10.81 11.51 15.35
N GLY A 169 -10.24 11.10 14.22
CA GLY A 169 -9.49 12.01 13.35
C GLY A 169 -10.39 12.84 12.41
N PRO A 170 -9.79 13.66 11.53
CA PRO A 170 -10.54 14.49 10.61
C PRO A 170 -11.36 13.60 9.66
N PRO A 171 -12.56 14.04 9.28
CA PRO A 171 -13.40 13.27 8.39
C PRO A 171 -12.98 13.43 6.92
N LYS A 172 -13.35 12.46 6.09
CA LYS A 172 -13.13 12.44 4.64
C LYS A 172 -14.43 12.20 3.92
N LEU A 173 -14.63 12.87 2.78
CA LEU A 173 -15.73 12.56 1.88
C LEU A 173 -15.53 11.17 1.28
N VAL A 174 -16.61 10.40 1.22
CA VAL A 174 -16.62 9.13 0.51
C VAL A 174 -17.84 9.09 -0.38
N ALA A 175 -17.61 8.74 -1.65
CA ALA A 175 -18.69 8.56 -2.59
C ALA A 175 -19.57 7.39 -2.17
N ARG A 176 -20.88 7.66 -2.14
CA ARG A 176 -21.88 6.63 -2.08
C ARG A 176 -22.15 6.20 -3.51
N ASP A 177 -21.59 5.07 -3.93
CA ASP A 177 -21.99 4.41 -5.17
C ASP A 177 -22.78 3.13 -4.87
N PRO A 178 -24.06 3.24 -4.48
CA PRO A 178 -24.88 2.06 -4.22
C PRO A 178 -25.29 1.34 -5.51
N PHE A 179 -24.94 1.89 -6.68
CA PHE A 179 -25.38 1.42 -7.99
C PHE A 179 -24.22 1.22 -8.96
N SER A 180 -22.99 1.02 -8.48
CA SER A 180 -21.84 0.70 -9.33
C SER A 180 -22.26 -0.34 -10.36
N ALA A 181 -22.45 0.11 -11.60
CA ALA A 181 -22.89 -0.75 -12.69
C ALA A 181 -21.77 -1.72 -13.07
N ARG A 182 -20.52 -1.40 -12.67
CA ARG A 182 -19.37 -2.26 -12.82
C ARG A 182 -19.51 -3.45 -11.88
N ARG A 183 -19.58 -4.63 -12.47
CA ARG A 183 -19.46 -5.89 -11.75
C ARG A 183 -17.98 -6.20 -11.57
N PRO A 184 -17.56 -6.67 -10.39
CA PRO A 184 -16.19 -7.13 -10.23
C PRO A 184 -15.93 -8.33 -11.13
N THR A 185 -14.71 -8.43 -11.68
CA THR A 185 -14.25 -9.58 -12.46
C THR A 185 -13.85 -10.76 -11.57
N ALA A 186 -13.45 -10.47 -10.33
CA ALA A 186 -13.17 -11.45 -9.30
C ALA A 186 -13.44 -10.90 -7.90
N GLU A 187 -13.70 -11.79 -6.96
CA GLU A 187 -13.72 -11.51 -5.52
C GLU A 187 -12.66 -12.39 -4.82
N VAL A 188 -11.84 -11.75 -3.99
CA VAL A 188 -10.77 -12.38 -3.23
C VAL A 188 -11.07 -12.21 -1.75
N VAL A 189 -11.14 -13.31 -1.01
CA VAL A 189 -11.44 -13.31 0.43
C VAL A 189 -10.29 -13.97 1.17
N PRO A 190 -9.66 -13.30 2.15
CA PRO A 190 -8.60 -13.89 2.96
C PRO A 190 -9.15 -15.02 3.84
N LEU A 191 -8.30 -15.97 4.24
CA LEU A 191 -8.67 -17.01 5.20
C LEU A 191 -8.94 -16.45 6.60
N ALA A 192 -8.31 -15.33 6.94
CA ALA A 192 -8.43 -14.66 8.22
C ALA A 192 -8.72 -13.16 8.04
N GLY A 193 -9.27 -12.55 9.09
CA GLY A 193 -9.63 -11.14 9.08
C GLY A 193 -11.01 -10.86 8.47
N PRO A 194 -11.51 -9.62 8.59
CA PRO A 194 -12.85 -9.29 8.17
C PRO A 194 -12.93 -8.80 6.73
N PHE A 195 -11.85 -8.69 5.97
CA PHE A 195 -11.86 -7.99 4.68
C PHE A 195 -12.24 -8.89 3.50
N ARG A 196 -12.57 -8.26 2.36
CA ARG A 196 -12.69 -8.89 1.04
C ARG A 196 -12.26 -7.89 -0.02
N ALA A 197 -11.60 -8.34 -1.07
CA ALA A 197 -11.23 -7.52 -2.22
C ALA A 197 -12.10 -7.86 -3.42
N ARG A 198 -12.60 -6.84 -4.10
CA ARG A 198 -13.30 -6.93 -5.39
C ARG A 198 -12.37 -6.37 -6.46
N VAL A 199 -12.11 -7.18 -7.47
CA VAL A 199 -11.21 -6.85 -8.57
C VAL A 199 -12.03 -6.32 -9.72
N PHE A 200 -11.62 -5.19 -10.27
CA PHE A 200 -12.12 -4.61 -11.50
C PHE A 200 -10.99 -4.53 -12.53
N GLU A 201 -11.31 -4.12 -13.74
CA GLU A 201 -10.28 -3.80 -14.73
C GLU A 201 -9.48 -2.57 -14.25
N GLY A 202 -8.19 -2.78 -13.90
CA GLY A 202 -7.26 -1.74 -13.46
C GLY A 202 -7.39 -1.27 -11.99
N ALA A 203 -8.38 -1.76 -11.24
CA ALA A 203 -8.65 -1.29 -9.88
C ALA A 203 -9.05 -2.42 -8.92
N VAL A 204 -8.77 -2.21 -7.63
CA VAL A 204 -9.17 -3.09 -6.54
C VAL A 204 -9.90 -2.28 -5.46
N GLU A 205 -11.07 -2.78 -5.07
CA GLU A 205 -11.86 -2.27 -3.94
C GLU A 205 -11.79 -3.26 -2.79
N VAL A 206 -11.34 -2.84 -1.61
CA VAL A 206 -11.34 -3.66 -0.40
C VAL A 206 -12.43 -3.17 0.55
N ALA A 207 -13.28 -4.08 1.00
CA ALA A 207 -14.35 -3.79 1.93
C ALA A 207 -14.29 -4.68 3.19
N ASP A 208 -14.76 -4.17 4.32
CA ASP A 208 -15.06 -4.99 5.49
C ASP A 208 -16.30 -5.85 5.18
N SER A 209 -16.15 -7.16 5.31
CA SER A 209 -17.15 -8.16 4.99
C SER A 209 -18.34 -8.13 5.95
N ARG A 210 -18.16 -7.65 7.18
CA ARG A 210 -19.21 -7.56 8.20
C ARG A 210 -20.05 -6.30 8.00
N SER A 211 -19.42 -5.14 7.83
CA SER A 211 -20.15 -3.87 7.67
C SER A 211 -20.53 -3.57 6.22
N GLY A 212 -19.82 -4.17 5.24
CA GLY A 212 -19.92 -3.82 3.84
C GLY A 212 -19.21 -2.51 3.47
N GLU A 213 -18.55 -1.86 4.42
CA GLU A 213 -17.84 -0.60 4.22
C GLU A 213 -16.63 -0.80 3.31
N VAL A 214 -16.51 -0.01 2.24
CA VAL A 214 -15.25 0.05 1.47
C VAL A 214 -14.21 0.81 2.29
N ILE A 215 -13.10 0.11 2.54
CA ILE A 215 -11.95 0.55 3.33
C ILE A 215 -10.89 1.16 2.43
N LEU A 216 -10.65 0.55 1.27
CA LEU A 216 -9.61 0.93 0.32
C LEU A 216 -10.16 0.82 -1.11
N GLN A 217 -9.83 1.76 -1.98
CA GLN A 217 -10.07 1.67 -3.42
C GLN A 217 -8.86 2.27 -4.13
N VAL A 218 -8.13 1.44 -4.88
CA VAL A 218 -6.81 1.78 -5.43
C VAL A 218 -6.59 1.11 -6.78
N THR A 219 -5.65 1.62 -7.57
CA THR A 219 -5.14 0.93 -8.76
C THR A 219 -4.33 -0.29 -8.40
N GLY A 220 -4.39 -1.26 -9.29
CA GLY A 220 -3.58 -2.46 -9.22
C GLY A 220 -4.37 -3.67 -9.67
N ARG A 221 -3.66 -4.79 -9.70
CA ARG A 221 -4.17 -6.10 -10.11
C ARG A 221 -3.64 -7.17 -9.17
N ASP A 222 -4.19 -8.37 -9.33
CA ASP A 222 -3.76 -9.58 -8.62
C ASP A 222 -3.63 -9.36 -7.10
N PRO A 223 -4.71 -8.96 -6.39
CA PRO A 223 -4.62 -8.76 -4.95
C PRO A 223 -4.27 -10.04 -4.21
N VAL A 224 -3.28 -9.93 -3.31
CA VAL A 224 -2.86 -10.99 -2.41
C VAL A 224 -2.92 -10.50 -0.98
N PHE A 225 -3.81 -11.08 -0.17
CA PHE A 225 -3.86 -10.84 1.26
C PHE A 225 -2.72 -11.53 1.99
N SER A 226 -2.22 -10.86 3.03
CA SER A 226 -1.34 -11.49 4.00
C SER A 226 -2.07 -12.58 4.80
N PRO A 227 -1.36 -13.53 5.42
CA PRO A 227 -1.94 -14.61 6.21
C PRO A 227 -3.00 -14.21 7.24
N THR A 228 -2.87 -13.05 7.92
CA THR A 228 -3.90 -12.59 8.88
C THR A 228 -5.03 -11.79 8.23
N GLY A 229 -4.90 -11.47 6.95
CA GLY A 229 -5.79 -10.59 6.20
C GLY A 229 -5.63 -9.10 6.52
N ARG A 230 -4.72 -8.71 7.42
CA ARG A 230 -4.50 -7.30 7.78
C ARG A 230 -3.91 -6.48 6.64
N PHE A 231 -3.03 -7.09 5.83
CA PHE A 231 -2.38 -6.41 4.72
C PHE A 231 -2.84 -6.99 3.39
N ILE A 232 -2.73 -6.18 2.35
CA ILE A 232 -2.96 -6.60 0.97
C ILE A 232 -1.83 -6.07 0.08
N ALA A 233 -1.26 -6.95 -0.74
CA ALA A 233 -0.30 -6.59 -1.78
C ALA A 233 -1.03 -6.56 -3.13
N LEU A 234 -0.79 -5.50 -3.91
CA LEU A 234 -1.37 -5.29 -5.23
C LEU A 234 -0.24 -5.14 -6.23
N ARG A 235 -0.25 -5.93 -7.30
CA ARG A 235 0.69 -5.71 -8.40
C ARG A 235 0.31 -4.43 -9.13
N THR A 236 1.30 -3.64 -9.46
CA THR A 236 1.13 -2.43 -10.25
C THR A 236 1.19 -2.78 -11.75
N ASP A 237 1.11 -1.77 -12.60
CA ASP A 237 1.34 -1.94 -14.04
C ASP A 237 2.83 -2.15 -14.35
N GLU A 238 3.73 -1.75 -13.44
CA GLU A 238 5.16 -2.05 -13.52
C GLU A 238 5.42 -3.53 -13.15
N GLU A 239 6.25 -4.20 -13.95
CA GLU A 239 6.60 -5.60 -13.71
C GLU A 239 7.35 -5.75 -12.38
N GLN A 240 7.04 -6.81 -11.63
CA GLN A 240 7.65 -7.11 -10.33
C GLN A 240 7.49 -6.01 -9.26
N VAL A 241 6.66 -4.98 -9.49
CA VAL A 241 6.38 -3.93 -8.49
C VAL A 241 5.01 -4.14 -7.89
N ALA A 242 4.95 -4.12 -6.56
CA ALA A 242 3.73 -4.23 -5.78
C ALA A 242 3.58 -3.11 -4.75
N ASP A 243 2.38 -2.55 -4.65
CA ASP A 243 1.99 -1.71 -3.52
C ASP A 243 1.44 -2.60 -2.39
N VAL A 244 1.90 -2.38 -1.16
CA VAL A 244 1.41 -3.08 0.03
C VAL A 244 0.62 -2.10 0.89
N TYR A 245 -0.58 -2.46 1.31
CA TYR A 245 -1.46 -1.62 2.13
C TYR A 245 -1.77 -2.29 3.48
N ASP A 246 -1.81 -1.49 4.56
CA ASP A 246 -2.34 -1.85 5.87
C ASP A 246 -3.83 -1.48 5.88
N LEU A 247 -4.71 -2.48 5.88
CA LEU A 247 -6.16 -2.26 5.78
C LEU A 247 -6.77 -1.73 7.07
N VAL A 248 -6.05 -1.86 8.19
CA VAL A 248 -6.52 -1.32 9.48
C VAL A 248 -6.12 0.14 9.63
N ALA A 249 -4.94 0.52 9.13
CA ALA A 249 -4.52 1.91 9.06
C ALA A 249 -5.12 2.66 7.86
N GLU A 250 -5.57 1.93 6.83
CA GLU A 250 -6.08 2.42 5.54
C GLU A 250 -5.04 3.17 4.72
N ARG A 251 -3.80 2.65 4.71
CA ARG A 251 -2.65 3.33 4.14
C ARG A 251 -1.72 2.38 3.43
N ARG A 252 -0.99 2.92 2.45
CA ARG A 252 0.12 2.22 1.82
C ARG A 252 1.27 2.09 2.82
N VAL A 253 1.69 0.85 3.04
CA VAL A 253 2.91 0.48 3.76
C VAL A 253 4.13 0.74 2.89
N GLY A 254 4.04 0.39 1.61
CA GLY A 254 5.19 0.27 0.73
C GLY A 254 4.83 0.25 -0.73
N ARG A 255 5.73 0.72 -1.60
CA ARG A 255 5.83 0.28 -3.00
C ARG A 255 7.14 -0.47 -3.12
N PHE A 256 7.06 -1.76 -3.43
CA PHE A 256 8.21 -2.65 -3.39
C PHE A 256 8.42 -3.32 -4.73
N GLN A 257 9.66 -3.32 -5.21
CA GLN A 257 10.08 -4.19 -6.29
C GLN A 257 10.54 -5.52 -5.69
N SER A 258 9.94 -6.62 -6.14
CA SER A 258 10.21 -7.95 -5.61
C SER A 258 9.76 -9.01 -6.61
N ILE A 259 10.57 -10.05 -6.82
CA ILE A 259 10.13 -11.24 -7.56
C ILE A 259 9.26 -12.15 -6.71
N ALA A 260 9.42 -12.08 -5.39
CA ALA A 260 8.60 -12.82 -4.45
C ALA A 260 8.45 -12.06 -3.13
N MET A 261 7.33 -12.23 -2.47
CA MET A 261 7.01 -11.58 -1.19
C MET A 261 6.59 -12.65 -0.19
N TYR A 262 7.15 -12.59 1.03
CA TYR A 262 6.88 -13.59 2.06
C TYR A 262 6.48 -12.94 3.38
N TRP A 263 5.39 -13.41 3.97
CA TRP A 263 4.93 -12.95 5.27
C TRP A 263 5.41 -13.89 6.36
N SER A 264 5.77 -13.34 7.53
CA SER A 264 6.08 -14.18 8.69
C SER A 264 5.57 -13.60 9.99
N HIS A 265 5.51 -14.47 11.01
CA HIS A 265 5.12 -14.11 12.38
C HIS A 265 3.77 -13.38 12.41
N ALA A 266 2.75 -13.97 11.76
CA ALA A 266 1.42 -13.36 11.63
C ALA A 266 1.48 -11.94 11.03
N ASP A 267 2.22 -11.78 9.94
CA ASP A 267 2.37 -10.53 9.19
C ASP A 267 3.20 -9.45 9.88
N SER A 268 3.95 -9.77 10.94
CA SER A 268 4.84 -8.81 11.63
C SER A 268 6.02 -8.37 10.77
N PHE A 269 6.42 -9.22 9.82
CA PHE A 269 7.52 -8.99 8.89
C PHE A 269 7.12 -9.43 7.50
N LEU A 270 7.53 -8.63 6.52
CA LEU A 270 7.43 -8.93 5.10
C LEU A 270 8.84 -9.01 4.54
N TYR A 271 9.17 -10.13 3.90
CA TYR A 271 10.43 -10.34 3.20
C TYR A 271 10.22 -10.10 1.71
N LEU A 272 11.14 -9.38 1.10
CA LEU A 272 11.14 -9.06 -0.31
C LEU A 272 12.40 -9.65 -0.93
N ASP A 273 12.22 -10.56 -1.87
CA ASP A 273 13.29 -11.16 -2.64
C ASP A 273 13.45 -10.42 -3.97
N GLN A 274 14.64 -9.87 -4.19
CA GLN A 274 14.97 -9.04 -5.33
C GLN A 274 15.93 -9.79 -6.28
N GLU A 275 15.59 -9.80 -7.56
CA GLU A 275 16.25 -10.65 -8.58
C GLU A 275 17.70 -10.25 -8.87
N TRP A 276 18.00 -8.96 -8.92
CA TRP A 276 19.23 -8.47 -9.55
C TRP A 276 20.46 -8.54 -8.67
N ASP A 277 20.26 -8.46 -7.34
CA ASP A 277 21.37 -8.45 -6.39
C ASP A 277 21.33 -9.61 -5.37
N GLY A 278 20.40 -10.56 -5.56
CA GLY A 278 20.10 -11.57 -4.53
C GLY A 278 19.70 -10.93 -3.19
N THR A 279 19.24 -9.67 -3.23
CA THR A 279 19.01 -8.87 -2.04
C THR A 279 17.69 -9.24 -1.39
N LEU A 280 17.77 -9.44 -0.08
CA LEU A 280 16.62 -9.70 0.76
C LEU A 280 16.33 -8.45 1.60
N GLN A 281 15.23 -7.78 1.35
CA GLN A 281 14.77 -6.70 2.21
C GLN A 281 13.78 -7.23 3.26
N ILE A 282 13.88 -6.75 4.49
CA ILE A 282 12.95 -7.08 5.58
C ILE A 282 12.18 -5.82 5.98
N VAL A 283 10.89 -5.83 5.70
CA VAL A 283 9.95 -4.76 6.03
C VAL A 283 9.33 -5.05 7.39
N ARG A 284 9.42 -4.08 8.30
CA ARG A 284 8.76 -4.14 9.62
C ARG A 284 7.36 -3.56 9.48
N THR A 285 6.42 -4.40 9.09
CA THR A 285 5.07 -4.01 8.59
C THR A 285 4.24 -3.23 9.61
N LEU A 286 4.47 -3.42 10.91
CA LEU A 286 3.80 -2.73 12.02
C LEU A 286 4.55 -1.50 12.53
N HIS A 287 5.70 -1.19 11.95
CA HIS A 287 6.55 -0.07 12.35
C HIS A 287 6.26 1.16 11.50
N GLY A 288 6.26 2.31 12.15
CA GLY A 288 6.13 3.63 11.55
C GLY A 288 4.71 4.11 11.33
N ARG A 289 4.60 5.43 11.17
CA ARG A 289 3.35 6.12 10.83
C ARG A 289 3.04 6.01 9.32
N ARG A 290 4.10 5.94 8.50
CA ARG A 290 4.09 5.84 7.03
C ARG A 290 3.14 6.86 6.42
N ASP A 291 3.37 8.14 6.72
CA ASP A 291 2.32 9.15 6.54
C ASP A 291 2.12 9.59 5.11
N ALA A 292 3.21 9.62 4.36
CA ALA A 292 3.25 10.11 2.99
C ALA A 292 3.66 9.00 2.02
N PRO A 293 3.09 8.97 0.80
CA PRO A 293 3.67 8.27 -0.34
C PRO A 293 5.19 8.45 -0.45
N GLU A 294 5.69 9.62 -0.04
CA GLU A 294 7.09 10.02 -0.05
C GLU A 294 7.95 9.48 1.12
N GLU A 295 7.36 9.25 2.30
CA GLU A 295 8.01 8.65 3.48
C GLU A 295 8.04 7.12 3.44
N THR A 296 7.25 6.55 2.54
CA THR A 296 7.35 5.15 2.17
C THR A 296 8.79 4.92 1.72
N PRO A 297 9.52 3.88 2.21
CA PRO A 297 10.88 3.65 1.75
C PRO A 297 10.85 3.60 0.22
N ARG A 298 11.33 4.69 -0.39
CA ARG A 298 11.49 4.75 -1.84
C ARG A 298 12.37 3.58 -2.18
N LEU A 299 12.03 2.87 -3.25
CA LEU A 299 12.80 1.80 -3.85
C LEU A 299 14.29 2.06 -3.57
N ALA A 300 14.80 1.38 -2.54
CA ALA A 300 16.13 1.64 -2.01
C ALA A 300 17.07 0.95 -2.98
N LEU A 301 17.26 1.58 -4.12
CA LEU A 301 18.04 1.01 -5.20
C LEU A 301 19.49 1.08 -4.78
N LEU A 302 20.06 -0.12 -4.61
CA LEU A 302 21.44 -0.32 -4.26
C LEU A 302 22.30 0.19 -5.40
N ASN A 303 22.87 1.37 -5.18
CA ASN A 303 23.61 2.09 -6.20
C ASN A 303 25.14 1.94 -6.10
N GLU A 304 25.65 1.17 -5.14
CA GLU A 304 27.09 0.95 -5.00
C GLU A 304 27.45 -0.54 -5.04
N PHE A 305 27.62 -1.06 -6.25
CA PHE A 305 28.55 -2.17 -6.49
C PHE A 305 29.57 -1.73 -7.55
N ARG A 306 30.51 -0.86 -7.16
CA ARG A 306 31.77 -0.75 -7.89
C ARG A 306 32.60 -1.98 -7.57
N LEU A 307 32.60 -2.96 -8.47
CA LEU A 307 33.50 -4.12 -8.43
C LEU A 307 35.00 -3.74 -8.51
N GLU A 308 35.34 -2.47 -8.75
CA GLU A 308 36.71 -2.06 -9.09
C GLU A 308 37.48 -1.25 -8.03
N GLU A 309 36.86 -0.84 -6.91
CA GLU A 309 37.60 -0.12 -5.86
C GLU A 309 37.74 -0.94 -4.56
N PRO A 310 38.97 -1.34 -4.17
CA PRO A 310 39.20 -2.06 -2.92
C PRO A 310 39.06 -1.10 -1.73
N VAL A 311 37.83 -0.90 -1.26
CA VAL A 311 37.57 -0.20 -0.01
C VAL A 311 37.66 -1.20 1.15
N ILE A 312 38.88 -1.49 1.61
CA ILE A 312 39.09 -2.06 2.95
C ILE A 312 40.24 -1.29 3.62
N GLY A 313 39.91 -0.14 4.19
CA GLY A 313 40.65 0.39 5.32
C GLY A 313 40.10 -0.23 6.61
N GLU A 314 40.95 -0.71 7.50
CA GLU A 314 40.61 -1.38 8.79
C GLU A 314 39.82 -0.52 9.80
N GLY A 315 39.29 0.64 9.39
CA GLY A 315 38.45 1.49 10.23
C GLY A 315 36.99 1.07 10.09
N ALA A 316 36.43 0.47 11.16
CA ALA A 316 35.02 0.19 11.41
C ALA A 316 34.08 0.50 10.23
N ILE A 317 33.67 -0.56 9.52
CA ILE A 317 32.56 -0.51 8.57
C ILE A 317 31.34 -0.03 9.35
N HIS A 318 31.07 1.28 9.30
CA HIS A 318 29.76 1.85 9.61
C HIS A 318 28.83 1.42 8.48
N GLY A 319 28.53 0.12 8.41
CA GLY A 319 27.69 -0.48 7.39
C GLY A 319 26.32 0.19 7.46
N GLY A 320 26.00 0.93 6.41
CA GLY A 320 24.83 1.77 6.24
C GLY A 320 23.50 1.04 6.37
N LEU A 321 23.05 0.87 7.61
CA LEU A 321 21.65 1.09 7.87
C LEU A 321 21.44 2.60 7.72
N ASP A 322 20.47 3.01 6.90
CA ASP A 322 19.93 4.36 7.04
C ASP A 322 19.51 4.47 8.52
N PRO A 323 20.20 5.27 9.34
CA PRO A 323 19.91 5.34 10.77
C PRO A 323 18.49 5.84 11.02
N ASP A 324 17.88 6.46 10.01
CA ASP A 324 16.52 6.98 10.02
C ASP A 324 15.53 6.07 9.28
N GLY A 325 16.01 5.05 8.57
CA GLY A 325 15.20 4.06 7.87
C GLY A 325 14.42 3.13 8.82
N GLU A 326 13.13 2.97 8.57
CA GLU A 326 12.26 2.07 9.34
C GLU A 326 12.34 0.61 8.89
N ASP A 327 12.82 0.33 7.69
CA ASP A 327 12.93 -1.02 7.13
C ASP A 327 14.39 -1.45 7.04
N LEU A 328 14.63 -2.77 7.04
CA LEU A 328 15.98 -3.33 7.01
C LEU A 328 16.35 -3.71 5.59
N ASP A 329 17.26 -2.93 5.03
CA ASP A 329 17.91 -3.23 3.77
C ASP A 329 19.37 -3.63 4.03
N PRO A 330 19.68 -4.94 4.09
CA PRO A 330 21.05 -5.41 4.28
C PRO A 330 21.98 -4.95 3.14
N GLY A 331 21.47 -4.75 1.92
CA GLY A 331 22.26 -4.31 0.77
C GLY A 331 22.95 -2.98 1.01
N LYS A 332 22.22 -1.98 1.54
CA LYS A 332 22.74 -0.62 1.82
C LYS A 332 23.84 -0.63 2.87
N GLY A 333 23.89 -1.69 3.68
CA GLY A 333 24.94 -1.94 4.65
C GLY A 333 26.28 -2.40 4.06
N GLY A 334 26.41 -2.51 2.73
CA GLY A 334 27.52 -3.22 2.07
C GLY A 334 27.36 -4.75 2.18
N ALA A 335 26.13 -5.23 2.32
CA ALA A 335 25.77 -6.65 2.30
C ALA A 335 24.96 -6.98 1.05
N SER A 336 25.55 -6.79 -0.13
CA SER A 336 24.96 -7.43 -1.30
C SER A 336 25.19 -8.94 -1.18
N PHE A 337 24.15 -9.74 -1.38
CA PHE A 337 24.24 -11.21 -1.40
C PHE A 337 24.54 -11.74 -2.82
N THR A 338 25.03 -10.85 -3.70
CA THR A 338 25.27 -11.00 -5.15
C THR A 338 26.34 -11.98 -5.58
N ALA A 339 27.16 -12.53 -4.68
CA ALA A 339 28.13 -13.53 -5.12
C ALA A 339 27.34 -14.75 -5.60
N GLY A 340 27.14 -14.88 -6.92
CA GLY A 340 26.26 -15.84 -7.60
C GLY A 340 26.56 -17.32 -7.34
N SER A 341 27.54 -17.59 -6.46
CA SER A 341 27.89 -18.90 -5.94
C SER A 341 27.56 -19.12 -4.46
N GLU A 342 26.84 -18.23 -3.78
CA GLU A 342 26.55 -18.33 -2.34
C GLU A 342 25.03 -18.42 -2.09
N ALA A 343 24.57 -19.55 -1.57
CA ALA A 343 23.22 -19.65 -1.01
C ALA A 343 23.26 -19.02 0.38
N TRP A 344 22.18 -18.45 0.87
CA TRP A 344 22.15 -17.91 2.23
C TRP A 344 21.02 -18.59 3.00
N SER A 345 21.32 -18.99 4.24
CA SER A 345 20.28 -19.34 5.20
C SER A 345 19.98 -18.13 6.06
N LEU A 346 18.72 -17.72 6.03
CA LEU A 346 18.19 -16.65 6.86
C LEU A 346 17.53 -17.23 8.10
N GLU A 347 17.83 -16.68 9.27
CA GLU A 347 17.07 -16.94 10.48
C GLU A 347 16.73 -15.64 11.20
N LEU A 348 15.44 -15.31 11.22
CA LEU A 348 14.90 -14.31 12.13
C LEU A 348 14.73 -14.95 13.52
N SER A 349 15.61 -14.60 14.46
CA SER A 349 15.46 -14.96 15.87
C SER A 349 14.66 -13.89 16.59
N VAL A 350 13.33 -14.04 16.59
CA VAL A 350 12.45 -13.23 17.45
C VAL A 350 12.86 -13.41 18.92
N GLU A 351 13.38 -14.57 19.31
CA GLU A 351 13.88 -14.85 20.68
C GLU A 351 14.84 -13.78 21.21
N SER A 352 15.75 -13.32 20.38
CA SER A 352 16.76 -12.34 20.78
C SER A 352 16.55 -10.96 20.18
N GLY A 353 15.49 -10.78 19.39
CA GLY A 353 15.25 -9.57 18.62
C GLY A 353 16.35 -9.33 17.59
N VAL A 354 16.90 -10.39 17.00
CA VAL A 354 17.94 -10.29 15.98
C VAL A 354 17.58 -11.06 14.72
N VAL A 355 18.04 -10.57 13.59
CA VAL A 355 18.10 -11.33 12.34
C VAL A 355 19.55 -11.77 12.16
N ALA A 356 19.75 -13.07 11.99
CA ALA A 356 21.05 -13.63 11.64
C ALA A 356 21.02 -14.14 10.19
N PHE A 357 22.06 -13.79 9.44
CA PHE A 357 22.32 -14.30 8.10
C PHE A 357 23.55 -15.18 8.18
N LEU A 358 23.49 -16.35 7.57
CA LEU A 358 24.62 -17.26 7.44
C LEU A 358 24.78 -17.65 5.98
N ALA A 359 25.97 -17.41 5.43
CA ALA A 359 26.32 -17.88 4.10
C ALA A 359 26.33 -19.41 4.09
N THR A 360 25.87 -19.99 3.01
CA THR A 360 25.90 -21.42 2.71
C THR A 360 26.49 -21.59 1.31
N ASN A 361 27.41 -22.53 1.12
CA ASN A 361 27.93 -22.81 -0.21
C ASN A 361 26.95 -23.78 -0.92
N PRO A 362 26.27 -23.39 -2.01
CA PRO A 362 25.34 -24.25 -2.73
C PRO A 362 26.05 -25.27 -3.64
N PHE A 363 27.32 -25.02 -4.01
CA PHE A 363 28.05 -25.82 -5.01
C PHE A 363 28.91 -26.94 -4.42
N PHE A 364 29.08 -26.99 -3.10
CA PHE A 364 29.77 -28.09 -2.43
C PHE A 364 28.89 -28.68 -1.33
N TYR A 365 28.78 -30.01 -1.30
CA TYR A 365 28.44 -30.73 -0.07
C TYR A 365 29.24 -30.08 1.05
N PRO A 366 28.62 -29.64 2.15
CA PRO A 366 29.28 -28.78 3.12
C PRO A 366 30.52 -29.48 3.62
N ASP A 367 31.68 -29.11 3.10
CA ASP A 367 32.89 -29.24 3.87
C ASP A 367 32.60 -28.34 5.09
N PRO A 368 32.56 -28.89 6.31
CA PRO A 368 32.20 -28.14 7.51
C PRO A 368 33.29 -27.11 7.90
N THR A 369 33.92 -26.47 6.91
CA THR A 369 34.87 -25.40 7.11
C THR A 369 34.14 -24.28 7.84
N ASP A 370 34.74 -23.85 8.95
CA ASP A 370 34.20 -22.87 9.87
C ASP A 370 34.21 -21.44 9.27
N GLU A 371 34.53 -21.29 7.99
CA GLU A 371 34.87 -20.04 7.30
C GLU A 371 33.69 -19.35 6.62
N LEU A 372 32.46 -19.80 6.87
CA LEU A 372 31.28 -19.15 6.32
C LEU A 372 31.03 -17.81 7.03
N PRO A 373 30.95 -16.69 6.29
CA PRO A 373 30.62 -15.42 6.88
C PRO A 373 29.18 -15.41 7.43
N GLY A 374 28.99 -14.62 8.48
CA GLY A 374 27.71 -14.44 9.15
C GLY A 374 27.48 -12.97 9.45
N ARG A 375 26.22 -12.56 9.50
CA ARG A 375 25.81 -11.18 9.80
C ARG A 375 24.70 -11.21 10.85
N ILE A 376 24.74 -10.30 11.83
CA ILE A 376 23.67 -10.15 12.84
C ILE A 376 23.16 -8.72 12.82
N ILE A 377 21.84 -8.56 12.69
CA ILE A 377 21.14 -7.28 12.80
C ILE A 377 20.30 -7.30 14.08
N ASP A 378 20.47 -6.31 14.96
CA ASP A 378 19.63 -6.12 16.15
C ASP A 378 18.39 -5.30 15.78
N LEU A 379 17.21 -5.95 15.75
CA LEU A 379 15.93 -5.34 15.41
C LEU A 379 15.51 -4.25 16.39
N GLY A 380 16.00 -4.31 17.63
CA GLY A 380 15.70 -3.33 18.66
C GLY A 380 16.55 -2.07 18.52
N LEU A 381 17.79 -2.15 18.02
CA LEU A 381 18.71 -1.02 18.11
C LEU A 381 19.04 -0.34 16.78
N LEU A 382 18.67 -0.93 15.64
CA LEU A 382 18.99 -0.40 14.30
C LEU A 382 20.47 -0.02 14.17
N ASN A 383 21.37 -0.78 14.82
CA ASN A 383 22.79 -0.47 14.99
C ASN A 383 23.67 -1.64 14.50
N PRO A 384 24.97 -1.42 14.27
CA PRO A 384 25.70 -1.96 13.12
C PRO A 384 25.64 -3.48 13.05
N MET A 385 25.32 -3.93 11.84
CA MET A 385 25.49 -5.29 11.39
C MET A 385 26.80 -5.89 11.92
N ILE A 386 26.70 -6.86 12.82
CA ILE A 386 27.89 -7.57 13.30
C ILE A 386 28.28 -8.58 12.23
N VAL A 387 29.34 -8.29 11.50
CA VAL A 387 29.91 -9.21 10.51
C VAL A 387 30.88 -10.16 11.21
N THR A 388 30.81 -11.43 10.86
CA THR A 388 31.73 -12.49 11.30
C THR A 388 32.27 -13.20 10.09
N GLU A 389 33.56 -13.50 10.07
CA GLU A 389 34.17 -14.32 9.00
C GLU A 389 33.95 -15.81 9.21
N ARG A 390 33.51 -16.23 10.41
CA ARG A 390 33.41 -17.63 10.80
C ARG A 390 32.10 -17.96 11.48
N ARG A 391 31.55 -19.13 11.16
CA ARG A 391 30.32 -19.67 11.77
C ARG A 391 30.48 -19.87 13.29
N SER A 392 31.62 -20.34 13.77
CA SER A 392 31.88 -20.46 15.21
C SER A 392 31.99 -19.10 15.90
N GLN A 393 32.42 -18.06 15.20
CA GLN A 393 32.43 -16.69 15.71
C GLN A 393 31.00 -16.16 15.81
N LEU A 394 30.18 -16.38 14.78
CA LEU A 394 28.74 -16.05 14.81
C LEU A 394 28.06 -16.71 16.02
N GLY A 395 28.20 -18.02 16.18
CA GLY A 395 27.62 -18.77 17.30
C GLY A 395 28.13 -18.29 18.67
N ARG A 396 29.41 -17.94 18.79
CA ARG A 396 29.97 -17.35 20.02
C ARG A 396 29.40 -15.97 20.31
N ILE A 397 29.23 -15.11 19.30
CA ILE A 397 28.66 -13.77 19.45
C ILE A 397 27.18 -13.86 19.82
N MET A 398 26.40 -14.67 19.09
CA MET A 398 24.99 -14.91 19.41
C MET A 398 24.80 -15.42 20.84
N SER A 399 25.65 -16.36 21.27
CA SER A 399 25.58 -16.88 22.64
C SER A 399 26.06 -15.88 23.70
N ARG A 400 27.14 -15.13 23.44
CA ARG A 400 27.74 -14.20 24.41
C ARG A 400 26.93 -12.91 24.54
N ASP A 401 26.50 -12.35 23.43
CA ASP A 401 25.98 -10.97 23.37
C ASP A 401 24.45 -10.92 23.31
N PHE A 402 23.84 -11.96 22.75
CA PHE A 402 22.39 -12.06 22.54
C PHE A 402 21.73 -13.21 23.31
N ALA A 403 22.50 -13.95 24.11
CA ALA A 403 22.04 -15.08 24.93
C ALA A 403 21.36 -16.22 24.16
N VAL A 404 21.64 -16.37 22.86
CA VAL A 404 21.11 -17.47 22.04
C VAL A 404 21.92 -18.74 22.34
N LYS A 405 21.28 -19.76 22.95
CA LYS A 405 21.97 -20.99 23.38
C LYS A 405 22.42 -21.79 22.16
N ALA A 406 23.75 -21.88 21.98
CA ALA A 406 24.47 -22.77 21.06
C ALA A 406 23.71 -23.04 19.77
N ALA A 407 23.90 -22.17 18.77
CA ALA A 407 23.49 -22.36 17.40
C ALA A 407 23.84 -23.78 16.92
N ASN A 408 22.90 -24.71 17.02
CA ASN A 408 23.10 -26.06 16.54
C ASN A 408 22.71 -26.02 15.08
N VAL A 409 23.56 -25.44 14.25
CA VAL A 409 23.22 -25.08 12.87
C VAL A 409 23.04 -26.31 11.95
N ALA A 410 23.23 -27.53 12.46
CA ALA A 410 22.77 -28.77 11.82
C ALA A 410 21.28 -29.11 12.09
N LYS A 411 20.62 -28.38 13.00
CA LYS A 411 19.21 -28.49 13.39
C LYS A 411 18.55 -27.10 13.57
N TRP A 412 19.09 -26.07 12.91
CA TRP A 412 18.41 -24.79 12.69
C TRP A 412 17.22 -25.01 11.75
N ASN A 413 16.19 -25.67 12.29
CA ASN A 413 14.84 -25.63 11.74
C ASN A 413 14.23 -24.37 12.35
N ALA A 414 14.28 -23.27 11.60
CA ALA A 414 13.19 -22.31 11.72
C ALA A 414 11.91 -23.13 11.50
N HIS A 415 10.91 -22.95 12.35
CA HIS A 415 9.63 -23.61 12.15
C HIS A 415 9.00 -23.25 10.79
N ASP A 416 9.54 -22.23 10.10
CA ASP A 416 9.40 -21.94 8.68
C ASP A 416 10.77 -21.52 8.11
N THR A 417 11.49 -22.39 7.40
CA THR A 417 12.78 -22.04 6.78
C THR A 417 12.52 -21.56 5.35
N LEU A 418 12.80 -20.29 5.04
CA LEU A 418 12.90 -19.83 3.65
C LEU A 418 14.19 -20.40 3.06
N ARG A 419 14.11 -21.54 2.36
CA ARG A 419 15.21 -22.05 1.54
C ARG A 419 14.98 -21.56 0.11
N ARG A 420 15.82 -20.64 -0.36
CA ARG A 420 15.97 -20.36 -1.78
C ARG A 420 17.41 -20.58 -2.18
N THR A 421 17.62 -21.46 -3.15
CA THR A 421 18.89 -21.60 -3.87
C THR A 421 18.80 -20.65 -5.06
N PHE A 422 19.61 -19.60 -5.07
CA PHE A 422 19.72 -18.73 -6.24
C PHE A 422 20.50 -19.48 -7.32
N VAL A 423 19.89 -19.73 -8.47
CA VAL A 423 20.57 -20.26 -9.65
C VAL A 423 20.62 -19.12 -10.65
N TYR A 424 21.80 -18.55 -10.86
CA TYR A 424 22.03 -17.52 -11.86
C TYR A 424 22.25 -18.18 -13.23
N TYR A 425 21.64 -17.61 -14.27
CA TYR A 425 21.91 -17.97 -15.66
C TYR A 425 22.97 -17.01 -16.19
N ASP A 426 24.20 -17.49 -16.43
CA ASP A 426 25.26 -16.71 -17.07
C ASP A 426 24.91 -16.42 -18.53
N ASP A 427 24.51 -15.19 -18.79
CA ASP A 427 24.11 -14.67 -20.11
C ASP A 427 25.31 -14.35 -21.01
N GLN A 428 26.52 -14.18 -20.46
CA GLN A 428 27.72 -13.88 -21.24
C GLN A 428 28.25 -15.07 -22.03
N SER A 429 27.81 -16.29 -21.68
CA SER A 429 28.23 -17.47 -22.44
C SER A 429 27.65 -17.50 -23.85
N GLY A 430 26.55 -16.76 -24.15
CA GLY A 430 25.97 -16.62 -25.50
C GLY A 430 25.70 -17.94 -26.24
N GLY A 431 25.86 -19.05 -25.53
CA GLY A 431 25.81 -20.39 -26.00
C GLY A 431 24.72 -21.03 -25.19
N VAL A 432 23.72 -21.54 -25.89
CA VAL A 432 23.16 -22.80 -25.45
C VAL A 432 24.37 -23.66 -25.12
N VAL A 433 24.56 -24.03 -23.86
CA VAL A 433 25.32 -25.24 -23.58
C VAL A 433 24.50 -26.32 -24.27
N GLU A 434 24.75 -26.53 -25.57
CA GLU A 434 24.46 -27.82 -26.19
C GLU A 434 25.05 -28.80 -25.20
N GLU A 435 24.21 -29.70 -24.70
CA GLU A 435 24.61 -30.82 -23.87
C GLU A 435 25.97 -31.31 -24.36
N GLY A 436 27.00 -30.99 -23.60
CA GLY A 436 28.34 -31.47 -23.85
C GLY A 436 28.32 -32.97 -23.60
N THR A 437 27.92 -33.73 -24.61
CA THR A 437 28.27 -35.13 -24.79
C THR A 437 29.80 -35.19 -24.92
N ASP A 438 30.50 -35.14 -23.79
CA ASP A 438 31.82 -35.78 -23.55
C ASP A 438 32.40 -35.40 -22.17
N ALA A 439 31.58 -35.49 -21.12
CA ALA A 439 32.06 -35.52 -19.73
C ALA A 439 31.99 -36.93 -19.10
N THR A 440 31.94 -37.98 -19.94
CA THR A 440 31.84 -39.38 -19.51
C THR A 440 33.18 -40.10 -19.28
N GLU A 441 34.34 -39.47 -19.50
CA GLU A 441 35.62 -40.20 -19.37
C GLU A 441 36.31 -40.14 -17.99
N LEU A 442 35.80 -39.42 -16.98
CA LEU A 442 36.50 -39.32 -15.68
C LEU A 442 35.63 -39.39 -14.40
N ALA A 443 34.43 -39.99 -14.44
CA ALA A 443 33.69 -40.33 -13.23
C ALA A 443 33.61 -41.87 -13.04
N PRO A 444 33.85 -42.39 -11.83
CA PRO A 444 33.86 -43.83 -11.57
C PRO A 444 32.48 -44.46 -11.85
N GLU A 445 32.50 -45.56 -12.60
CA GLU A 445 31.37 -46.48 -12.84
C GLU A 445 30.86 -47.05 -11.51
N ASP A 446 29.94 -46.34 -10.83
CA ASP A 446 28.92 -46.94 -9.95
C ASP A 446 28.07 -45.84 -9.29
N THR A 447 27.09 -45.29 -10.00
CA THR A 447 25.84 -44.81 -9.38
C THR A 447 24.73 -44.72 -10.44
N ASP A 448 23.88 -45.74 -10.50
CA ASP A 448 22.53 -45.68 -11.08
C ASP A 448 21.64 -44.74 -10.23
N VAL A 449 21.84 -43.43 -10.36
CA VAL A 449 20.90 -42.44 -9.82
C VAL A 449 20.37 -41.64 -10.99
N ALA A 450 19.12 -41.92 -11.37
CA ALA A 450 18.37 -41.10 -12.29
C ALA A 450 18.31 -39.68 -11.72
N LEU A 451 18.82 -38.70 -12.47
CA LEU A 451 18.57 -37.30 -12.19
C LEU A 451 17.08 -37.06 -12.45
N GLU A 452 16.31 -36.87 -11.39
CA GLU A 452 14.91 -36.46 -11.49
C GLU A 452 14.84 -35.09 -12.17
N PRO A 453 13.81 -34.84 -13.01
CA PRO A 453 13.62 -33.54 -13.64
C PRO A 453 13.58 -32.45 -12.56
N VAL A 454 14.19 -31.31 -12.84
CA VAL A 454 14.16 -30.13 -12.00
C VAL A 454 12.69 -29.80 -11.71
N GLU A 455 12.26 -30.01 -10.46
CA GLU A 455 10.92 -29.63 -10.00
C GLU A 455 10.75 -28.12 -10.16
N GLU A 456 9.56 -27.70 -10.59
CA GLU A 456 9.16 -26.29 -10.64
C GLU A 456 9.39 -25.63 -9.27
N PRO A 457 9.72 -24.32 -9.23
CA PRO A 457 10.01 -23.62 -7.98
C PRO A 457 8.87 -23.83 -6.96
N ILE A 458 9.26 -24.30 -5.77
CA ILE A 458 8.35 -24.64 -4.68
C ILE A 458 7.45 -23.43 -4.35
N ASP A 459 6.14 -23.65 -4.40
CA ASP A 459 5.09 -22.69 -4.03
C ASP A 459 5.00 -22.57 -2.50
N PHE A 460 5.68 -21.58 -1.93
CA PHE A 460 5.75 -21.38 -0.48
C PHE A 460 4.62 -20.50 0.07
N SER A 461 3.42 -21.05 0.00
CA SER A 461 2.54 -21.23 1.14
C SER A 461 1.61 -22.39 0.78
N GLU A 462 1.90 -23.62 1.20
CA GLU A 462 1.00 -24.77 0.92
C GLU A 462 -0.43 -24.52 1.45
N GLU A 463 -0.57 -23.63 2.43
CA GLU A 463 -1.86 -23.15 2.89
C GLU A 463 -2.27 -21.88 2.12
N PRO A 464 -3.30 -21.95 1.25
CA PRO A 464 -3.74 -20.80 0.47
C PRO A 464 -4.17 -19.69 1.44
N THR A 465 -3.56 -18.50 1.39
CA THR A 465 -3.93 -17.40 2.29
C THR A 465 -5.31 -16.80 1.98
N GLN A 466 -5.88 -17.14 0.84
CA GLN A 466 -7.12 -16.57 0.32
C GLN A 466 -7.87 -17.52 -0.61
N THR A 467 -9.13 -17.22 -0.82
CA THR A 467 -9.99 -17.86 -1.83
C THR A 467 -10.31 -16.85 -2.92
N VAL A 468 -10.28 -17.29 -4.17
CA VAL A 468 -10.59 -16.46 -5.34
C VAL A 468 -11.82 -17.02 -6.03
N THR A 469 -12.88 -16.21 -6.09
CA THR A 469 -14.07 -16.51 -6.88
C THR A 469 -14.04 -15.63 -8.13
N LYS A 470 -13.86 -16.25 -9.30
CA LYS A 470 -13.99 -15.55 -10.58
C LYS A 470 -15.44 -15.64 -11.03
N ASP A 471 -16.02 -14.52 -11.49
CA ASP A 471 -17.35 -14.56 -12.07
C ASP A 471 -17.31 -15.44 -13.33
N GLY A 472 -17.99 -16.59 -13.28
CA GLY A 472 -18.03 -17.59 -14.36
C GLY A 472 -18.66 -17.15 -15.67
N ASN A 473 -18.90 -15.85 -15.84
CA ASN A 473 -19.39 -15.20 -17.05
C ASN A 473 -18.26 -14.79 -18.00
N GLY A 474 -17.03 -15.26 -17.78
CA GLY A 474 -15.99 -15.22 -18.80
C GLY A 474 -16.53 -15.83 -20.08
N ILE A 475 -16.87 -14.96 -21.04
CA ILE A 475 -17.22 -15.34 -22.41
C ILE A 475 -16.03 -16.15 -22.90
N ALA A 476 -16.20 -17.47 -22.97
CA ALA A 476 -15.21 -18.35 -23.55
C ALA A 476 -15.01 -17.90 -25.01
N GLY A 477 -13.89 -17.22 -25.27
CA GLY A 477 -13.42 -16.93 -26.61
C GLY A 477 -13.21 -18.25 -27.34
N ALA A 478 -14.09 -18.51 -28.30
CA ALA A 478 -14.13 -19.73 -29.08
C ALA A 478 -12.94 -19.84 -30.05
N GLY A 479 -12.14 -20.89 -29.88
CA GLY A 479 -11.36 -21.51 -30.95
C GLY A 479 -12.14 -22.69 -31.54
N THR A 480 -12.84 -22.43 -32.65
CA THR A 480 -13.29 -23.34 -33.74
C THR A 480 -13.94 -24.70 -33.42
N GLY A 481 -15.28 -24.76 -33.56
CA GLY A 481 -16.04 -25.97 -33.86
C GLY A 481 -17.53 -25.66 -34.11
N PRO A 482 -18.19 -26.20 -35.15
CA PRO A 482 -19.59 -25.91 -35.45
C PRO A 482 -20.54 -26.65 -34.49
N PRO A 483 -21.77 -26.14 -34.27
CA PRO A 483 -22.61 -26.53 -33.15
C PRO A 483 -23.53 -27.71 -33.49
N ASP A 484 -23.76 -28.59 -32.52
CA ASP A 484 -24.96 -29.42 -32.47
C ASP A 484 -25.56 -29.39 -31.04
N ASP A 485 -26.86 -29.13 -31.06
CA ASP A 485 -27.93 -29.43 -30.11
C ASP A 485 -28.13 -28.68 -28.79
N ALA A 486 -29.38 -28.19 -28.71
CA ALA A 486 -30.06 -27.46 -27.67
C ALA A 486 -30.59 -28.38 -26.56
N ASP A 487 -30.56 -27.89 -25.32
CA ASP A 487 -31.77 -27.63 -24.51
C ASP A 487 -31.35 -27.32 -23.06
N GLY A 488 -31.62 -26.09 -22.60
CA GLY A 488 -31.30 -25.67 -21.24
C GLY A 488 -32.08 -24.43 -20.85
N THR A 489 -33.25 -24.64 -20.26
CA THR A 489 -34.19 -23.62 -19.80
C THR A 489 -33.63 -22.79 -18.63
N GLY A 490 -33.11 -21.60 -18.95
CA GLY A 490 -32.67 -20.59 -17.97
C GLY A 490 -33.82 -19.69 -17.52
N ALA A 491 -33.96 -19.53 -16.20
CA ALA A 491 -34.99 -18.73 -15.54
C ALA A 491 -34.90 -17.24 -15.91
N ILE A 492 -36.03 -16.68 -16.34
CA ILE A 492 -36.20 -15.24 -16.63
C ILE A 492 -36.27 -14.47 -15.31
N LEU A 493 -35.17 -13.85 -14.89
CA LEU A 493 -35.20 -12.74 -13.94
C LEU A 493 -35.71 -11.50 -14.67
N ARG A 494 -36.97 -11.14 -14.41
CA ARG A 494 -37.59 -9.92 -14.92
C ARG A 494 -37.04 -8.69 -14.19
N GLY A 495 -36.29 -7.87 -14.92
CA GLY A 495 -36.37 -6.41 -14.90
C GLY A 495 -35.77 -5.66 -13.71
N ALA A 496 -34.44 -5.53 -13.67
CA ALA A 496 -33.85 -4.25 -13.28
C ALA A 496 -33.74 -3.41 -14.56
N VAL A 497 -34.40 -2.26 -14.60
CA VAL A 497 -34.18 -1.27 -15.66
C VAL A 497 -32.71 -0.85 -15.55
N ALA A 498 -31.92 -1.17 -16.56
CA ALA A 498 -30.57 -0.63 -16.67
C ALA A 498 -30.70 0.90 -16.70
N ILE A 499 -30.25 1.56 -15.63
CA ILE A 499 -29.93 2.97 -15.69
C ILE A 499 -28.74 3.03 -16.66
N VAL A 500 -29.01 3.45 -17.90
CA VAL A 500 -27.95 3.84 -18.83
C VAL A 500 -27.09 4.85 -18.06
N PRO A 501 -25.76 4.69 -17.96
CA PRO A 501 -24.93 5.72 -17.37
C PRO A 501 -25.23 7.00 -18.15
N SER A 502 -25.96 7.92 -17.51
CA SER A 502 -26.18 9.21 -18.12
C SER A 502 -24.81 9.84 -18.19
N VAL A 503 -24.27 9.93 -19.39
CA VAL A 503 -23.06 10.68 -19.75
C VAL A 503 -23.34 12.17 -19.52
N ARG A 504 -23.66 12.55 -18.28
CA ARG A 504 -23.60 13.93 -17.84
C ARG A 504 -22.15 14.15 -17.43
N PRO A 505 -21.40 15.02 -18.11
CA PRO A 505 -20.01 15.22 -17.77
C PRO A 505 -19.97 15.94 -16.42
N PHE A 506 -19.56 15.22 -15.37
CA PHE A 506 -19.33 15.76 -14.01
C PHE A 506 -18.58 17.10 -14.04
N ALA A 507 -17.71 17.24 -15.04
CA ALA A 507 -16.92 18.44 -15.25
C ALA A 507 -17.75 19.72 -15.50
N ALA A 508 -18.92 19.66 -16.15
CA ALA A 508 -19.72 20.87 -16.38
C ALA A 508 -20.27 21.48 -15.08
N THR A 509 -20.64 20.63 -14.11
CA THR A 509 -21.04 21.07 -12.77
C THR A 509 -19.85 21.67 -12.02
N ALA A 510 -18.70 20.99 -12.06
CA ALA A 510 -17.48 21.48 -11.42
C ALA A 510 -17.05 22.84 -11.99
N ASP A 511 -17.04 22.98 -13.31
CA ASP A 511 -16.69 24.23 -14.03
C ASP A 511 -17.52 25.42 -13.54
N ALA A 512 -18.83 25.23 -13.41
CA ALA A 512 -19.77 26.29 -13.01
C ALA A 512 -19.65 26.70 -11.53
N MET A 513 -19.18 25.82 -10.66
CA MET A 513 -19.13 26.06 -9.20
C MET A 513 -17.76 26.47 -8.68
N LEU A 514 -16.69 26.13 -9.40
CA LEU A 514 -15.30 26.39 -9.01
C LEU A 514 -14.64 27.53 -9.80
N ASP A 515 -15.39 28.21 -10.67
CA ASP A 515 -14.87 29.25 -11.57
C ASP A 515 -13.63 28.74 -12.34
N LEU A 516 -13.77 27.58 -13.00
CA LEU A 516 -12.69 26.96 -13.76
C LEU A 516 -12.58 27.59 -15.15
N LEU A 517 -11.35 27.80 -15.60
CA LEU A 517 -11.07 28.24 -16.96
C LEU A 517 -11.64 27.23 -17.96
N PRO A 518 -12.27 27.67 -19.06
CA PRO A 518 -12.69 26.77 -20.12
C PRO A 518 -11.49 25.97 -20.61
N ASP A 519 -11.61 24.64 -20.61
CA ASP A 519 -10.57 23.78 -21.15
C ASP A 519 -11.06 22.87 -22.27
N ARG A 520 -10.09 22.38 -23.01
CA ARG A 520 -10.29 21.50 -24.15
C ARG A 520 -9.21 20.44 -24.15
N ALA A 521 -9.63 19.18 -24.01
CA ALA A 521 -8.76 18.04 -24.21
C ALA A 521 -8.19 18.01 -25.64
N ILE A 522 -6.92 17.66 -25.76
CA ILE A 522 -6.23 17.42 -27.02
C ILE A 522 -6.11 15.90 -27.17
N PRO A 523 -6.69 15.29 -28.22
CA PRO A 523 -6.62 13.85 -28.41
C PRO A 523 -5.16 13.42 -28.66
N ALA A 524 -4.75 12.33 -28.02
CA ALA A 524 -3.49 11.66 -28.34
C ALA A 524 -3.59 11.01 -29.72
N LEU A 525 -2.46 11.01 -30.44
CA LEU A 525 -2.27 10.31 -31.71
C LEU A 525 -1.32 9.13 -31.46
N ARG A 526 -1.74 7.93 -31.86
CA ARG A 526 -1.03 6.67 -31.59
C ARG A 526 -0.61 5.94 -32.86
N SER A 527 0.56 5.30 -32.82
CA SER A 527 0.98 4.39 -33.89
C SER A 527 -0.01 3.22 -34.06
N GLY A 528 -0.20 2.77 -35.30
CA GLY A 528 -1.19 1.76 -35.69
C GLY A 528 -2.63 2.26 -35.77
N ILE A 529 -2.94 3.41 -35.16
CA ILE A 529 -4.29 4.01 -35.14
C ILE A 529 -4.34 5.31 -35.96
N ASP A 530 -3.38 6.22 -35.75
CA ASP A 530 -3.33 7.56 -36.33
C ASP A 530 -2.15 7.75 -37.30
N ASP A 531 -1.65 6.68 -37.90
CA ASP A 531 -0.47 6.65 -38.77
C ASP A 531 -0.42 7.80 -39.80
N ASP A 532 -1.50 8.05 -40.52
CA ASP A 532 -1.54 9.08 -41.56
C ASP A 532 -1.35 10.49 -40.96
N ARG A 533 -1.90 10.72 -39.76
CA ARG A 533 -1.72 11.99 -39.05
C ARG A 533 -0.30 12.10 -38.50
N LEU A 534 0.25 11.03 -37.96
CA LEU A 534 1.63 10.99 -37.47
C LEU A 534 2.64 11.22 -38.61
N ARG A 535 2.44 10.62 -39.79
CA ARG A 535 3.25 10.91 -41.00
C ARG A 535 3.13 12.36 -41.46
N SER A 536 1.94 12.95 -41.38
CA SER A 536 1.76 14.39 -41.66
C SER A 536 2.53 15.26 -40.67
N ILE A 537 2.53 14.90 -39.37
CA ILE A 537 3.31 15.61 -38.35
C ILE A 537 4.80 15.46 -38.61
N ALA A 538 5.24 14.26 -38.97
CA ALA A 538 6.63 13.99 -39.30
C ALA A 538 7.12 14.91 -40.43
N ALA A 539 6.36 15.01 -41.52
CA ALA A 539 6.67 15.89 -42.65
C ALA A 539 6.64 17.38 -42.27
N GLU A 540 5.80 17.80 -41.31
CA GLU A 540 5.81 19.17 -40.80
C GLU A 540 7.09 19.47 -40.01
N LEU A 541 7.53 18.55 -39.15
CA LEU A 541 8.71 18.72 -38.30
C LEU A 541 10.01 18.63 -39.11
N ASP A 542 10.07 17.77 -40.12
CA ASP A 542 11.20 17.61 -41.05
C ASP A 542 11.59 18.94 -41.73
N VAL A 543 10.60 19.80 -42.02
CA VAL A 543 10.83 21.13 -42.62
C VAL A 543 11.32 22.16 -41.59
N LEU A 544 10.98 21.98 -40.31
CA LEU A 544 11.23 22.97 -39.25
C LEU A 544 12.54 22.75 -38.50
N TYR A 545 13.03 21.51 -38.47
CA TYR A 545 14.29 21.16 -37.84
C TYR A 545 15.47 21.24 -38.83
N ASP A 546 16.68 21.34 -38.28
CA ASP A 546 17.91 21.13 -39.03
C ASP A 546 18.21 19.62 -39.11
N ASP A 547 18.44 19.10 -40.32
CA ASP A 547 18.81 17.70 -40.59
C ASP A 547 20.05 17.23 -39.81
N ALA A 548 20.89 18.17 -39.35
CA ALA A 548 22.04 17.88 -38.49
C ALA A 548 21.65 17.60 -37.03
N VAL A 549 20.46 18.02 -36.59
CA VAL A 549 19.96 17.80 -35.23
C VAL A 549 19.05 16.57 -35.19
N ILE A 550 18.10 16.49 -36.12
CA ILE A 550 17.11 15.41 -36.18
C ILE A 550 16.80 15.03 -37.62
N ARG A 551 16.53 13.75 -37.85
CA ARG A 551 15.94 13.24 -39.08
C ARG A 551 14.60 12.62 -38.75
N VAL A 552 13.51 13.19 -39.24
CA VAL A 552 12.16 12.71 -38.92
C VAL A 552 11.71 11.74 -40.01
N GLY A 553 11.54 10.47 -39.67
CA GLY A 553 11.15 9.47 -40.66
C GLY A 553 11.25 8.04 -40.14
N THR A 554 10.96 7.09 -41.04
CA THR A 554 11.25 5.67 -40.82
C THR A 554 12.75 5.48 -40.94
N GLY A 555 13.48 5.73 -39.86
CA GLY A 555 14.86 5.25 -39.72
C GLY A 555 14.93 3.74 -39.98
N PRO A 556 16.14 3.17 -40.16
CA PRO A 556 16.27 1.71 -40.17
C PRO A 556 15.55 1.19 -38.93
N GLU A 557 14.67 0.19 -39.08
CA GLU A 557 13.85 -0.43 -38.03
C GLU A 557 14.70 -1.08 -36.91
N ASP A 558 16.00 -0.79 -36.85
CA ASP A 558 17.07 -1.61 -36.31
C ASP A 558 18.18 -0.73 -35.70
N ASP A 559 17.83 0.31 -34.93
CA ASP A 559 18.76 0.92 -33.98
C ASP A 559 19.00 0.02 -32.75
N GLY A 560 18.52 -1.24 -32.78
CA GLY A 560 18.73 -2.26 -31.76
C GLY A 560 18.01 -1.99 -30.43
N ASN A 561 17.44 -0.80 -30.26
CA ASN A 561 16.89 -0.30 -29.01
C ASN A 561 15.36 -0.21 -29.11
N GLY A 562 14.69 -1.34 -29.39
CA GLY A 562 13.22 -1.47 -29.42
C GLY A 562 12.49 -1.21 -28.09
N TYR A 563 13.15 -0.48 -27.20
CA TYR A 563 12.82 -0.28 -25.79
C TYR A 563 12.76 1.18 -25.41
N LEU A 564 13.13 2.09 -26.32
CA LEU A 564 13.03 3.51 -26.07
C LEU A 564 12.48 4.25 -27.27
N THR A 565 11.84 5.38 -26.98
CA THR A 565 11.45 6.38 -27.96
C THR A 565 12.13 7.69 -27.59
N TRP A 566 12.80 8.32 -28.56
CA TRP A 566 13.55 9.55 -28.29
C TRP A 566 12.63 10.77 -28.07
N PRO A 567 12.83 11.58 -27.00
CA PRO A 567 12.16 12.89 -26.86
C PRO A 567 12.42 13.80 -28.06
N PHE A 568 11.60 14.84 -28.23
CA PHE A 568 11.97 15.92 -29.15
C PHE A 568 13.30 16.55 -28.68
N PRO A 569 14.35 16.56 -29.52
CA PRO A 569 15.59 17.22 -29.16
C PRO A 569 15.38 18.74 -29.16
N ASP A 570 16.23 19.43 -28.39
CA ASP A 570 16.35 20.88 -28.49
C ASP A 570 16.68 21.25 -29.96
N PRO A 571 15.85 22.06 -30.64
CA PRO A 571 16.09 22.48 -32.03
C PRO A 571 17.31 23.40 -32.18
N SER A 572 17.89 23.90 -31.09
CA SER A 572 19.07 24.78 -31.11
C SER A 572 20.03 24.41 -29.98
N PRO A 573 20.57 23.17 -29.98
CA PRO A 573 21.45 22.72 -28.92
C PRO A 573 22.75 23.53 -28.94
N ALA A 574 23.39 23.71 -27.78
CA ALA A 574 24.63 24.49 -27.65
C ALA A 574 25.78 23.93 -28.53
N ALA A 575 25.76 22.62 -28.76
CA ALA A 575 26.54 21.93 -29.78
C ALA A 575 25.62 20.93 -30.50
N PRO A 576 25.69 20.81 -31.84
CA PRO A 576 24.98 19.76 -32.54
C PRO A 576 25.45 18.39 -32.02
N PRO A 577 24.56 17.40 -31.92
CA PRO A 577 24.97 16.05 -31.56
C PRO A 577 25.96 15.51 -32.60
N GLU A 578 26.82 14.57 -32.19
CA GLU A 578 27.78 13.94 -33.12
C GLU A 578 27.07 13.24 -34.29
N GLU A 579 25.88 12.70 -34.03
CA GLU A 579 24.97 12.13 -35.01
C GLU A 579 23.55 12.71 -34.83
N ALA A 580 22.89 13.03 -35.94
CA ALA A 580 21.51 13.49 -35.92
C ALA A 580 20.60 12.41 -35.33
N VAL A 581 19.75 12.78 -34.37
CA VAL A 581 18.80 11.85 -33.75
C VAL A 581 17.78 11.43 -34.81
N THR A 582 17.61 10.12 -35.05
CA THR A 582 16.54 9.65 -35.94
C THR A 582 15.27 9.46 -35.14
N MET A 583 14.21 10.16 -35.50
CA MET A 583 12.94 10.10 -34.79
C MET A 583 11.85 9.47 -35.66
N ASN A 584 11.36 8.32 -35.20
CA ASN A 584 10.18 7.68 -35.75
C ASN A 584 8.94 8.00 -34.89
N LEU A 585 8.02 8.81 -35.42
CA LEU A 585 6.73 9.10 -34.75
C LEU A 585 5.76 7.92 -34.79
N LEU A 586 6.03 6.92 -35.63
CA LEU A 586 5.26 5.66 -35.70
C LEU A 586 5.85 4.58 -34.79
N ALA A 587 6.87 4.88 -33.98
CA ALA A 587 7.37 3.93 -33.00
C ALA A 587 6.27 3.60 -31.97
N GLU A 588 6.13 2.32 -31.62
CA GLU A 588 5.23 1.89 -30.55
C GLU A 588 5.62 2.51 -29.20
N GLY A 589 4.65 2.67 -28.31
CA GLY A 589 4.87 3.31 -27.00
C GLY A 589 5.11 4.83 -27.04
N ARG A 590 4.92 5.49 -28.20
CA ARG A 590 4.92 6.94 -28.33
C ARG A 590 3.49 7.48 -28.46
N ASP A 591 3.14 8.42 -27.60
CA ASP A 591 1.96 9.27 -27.77
C ASP A 591 2.39 10.65 -28.30
N THR A 592 1.64 11.18 -29.28
CA THR A 592 1.90 12.51 -29.86
C THR A 592 0.64 13.36 -29.85
N TRP A 593 0.79 14.64 -29.54
CA TRP A 593 -0.28 15.64 -29.58
C TRP A 593 0.09 16.77 -30.51
N ARG A 594 -0.90 17.30 -31.25
CA ARG A 594 -0.75 18.49 -32.10
C ARG A 594 -1.95 19.40 -31.99
N TRP A 595 -1.71 20.70 -31.82
CA TRP A 595 -2.78 21.70 -31.78
C TRP A 595 -2.29 23.08 -32.25
N ILE A 596 -3.24 24.02 -32.40
CA ILE A 596 -2.98 25.40 -32.85
C ILE A 596 -3.72 26.37 -31.93
N ILE A 597 -3.04 27.43 -31.47
CA ILE A 597 -3.61 28.53 -30.67
C ILE A 597 -3.01 29.85 -31.15
N GLY A 598 -3.85 30.85 -31.43
CA GLY A 598 -3.35 32.19 -31.80
C GLY A 598 -2.54 32.26 -33.09
N GLY A 599 -2.55 31.20 -33.91
CA GLY A 599 -1.72 31.08 -35.11
C GLY A 599 -0.43 30.27 -34.91
N ASP A 600 -0.03 30.04 -33.65
CA ASP A 600 1.13 29.23 -33.33
C ASP A 600 0.76 27.74 -33.34
N ARG A 601 1.68 26.92 -33.87
CA ARG A 601 1.55 25.46 -33.89
C ARG A 601 2.34 24.87 -32.72
N PHE A 602 1.75 23.87 -32.10
CA PHE A 602 2.33 23.17 -30.97
C PHE A 602 2.34 21.67 -31.22
N TRP A 603 3.40 21.03 -30.75
CA TRP A 603 3.54 19.58 -30.74
C TRP A 603 4.04 19.15 -29.38
N MET A 604 3.52 18.04 -28.89
CA MET A 604 4.05 17.40 -27.70
C MET A 604 4.21 15.91 -27.97
N THR A 605 5.25 15.32 -27.43
CA THR A 605 5.40 13.86 -27.43
C THR A 605 5.63 13.40 -26.01
N GLN A 606 5.00 12.28 -25.69
CA GLN A 606 5.36 11.47 -24.56
C GLN A 606 6.20 10.34 -25.10
N THR A 607 7.37 10.16 -24.51
CA THR A 607 8.24 9.05 -24.86
C THR A 607 8.47 8.17 -23.66
N VAL A 608 8.84 6.94 -23.95
CA VAL A 608 9.16 5.92 -22.98
C VAL A 608 10.58 5.46 -23.18
N GLU A 609 11.20 5.14 -22.06
CA GLU A 609 12.40 4.32 -21.96
C GLU A 609 11.96 3.16 -21.07
N SER A 610 11.92 1.95 -21.63
CA SER A 610 11.37 0.75 -21.01
C SER A 610 12.50 -0.20 -20.69
N GLY A 611 12.67 -0.52 -19.41
CA GLY A 611 13.51 -1.61 -18.95
C GLY A 611 12.65 -2.74 -18.39
N ARG A 612 13.27 -3.87 -18.06
CA ARG A 612 12.59 -5.01 -17.41
C ARG A 612 11.85 -4.64 -16.12
N LEU A 613 12.37 -3.66 -15.38
CA LEU A 613 11.97 -3.40 -14.00
C LEU A 613 11.35 -2.03 -13.78
N SER A 614 11.48 -1.14 -14.76
CA SER A 614 10.95 0.21 -14.65
C SER A 614 10.77 0.82 -16.02
N HIS A 615 9.98 1.88 -16.03
CA HIS A 615 9.79 2.71 -17.19
C HIS A 615 10.10 4.15 -16.78
N ALA A 616 10.83 4.85 -17.64
CA ALA A 616 11.02 6.28 -17.54
C ALA A 616 10.25 6.94 -18.68
N PHE A 617 9.78 8.15 -18.41
CA PHE A 617 9.02 8.92 -19.39
C PHE A 617 9.62 10.29 -19.55
N SER A 618 9.49 10.82 -20.75
CA SER A 618 9.78 12.21 -21.07
C SER A 618 8.56 12.86 -21.69
N PHE A 619 8.40 14.16 -21.43
CA PHE A 619 7.37 14.98 -22.06
C PHE A 619 8.05 16.21 -22.64
N THR A 620 8.22 16.23 -23.95
CA THR A 620 8.83 17.36 -24.64
C THR A 620 7.80 18.10 -25.47
N LEU A 621 7.80 19.41 -25.32
CA LEU A 621 6.89 20.35 -25.94
C LEU A 621 7.65 21.22 -26.95
N LEU A 622 7.07 21.37 -28.14
CA LEU A 622 7.52 22.27 -29.19
C LEU A 622 6.47 23.33 -29.48
N ARG A 623 6.92 24.55 -29.75
CA ARG A 623 6.11 25.65 -30.29
C ARG A 623 6.82 26.22 -31.50
N GLU A 624 6.12 26.33 -32.62
CA GLU A 624 6.59 27.13 -33.76
C GLU A 624 6.03 28.54 -33.68
N GLU A 625 6.92 29.52 -33.70
CA GLU A 625 6.60 30.95 -33.77
C GLU A 625 7.47 31.60 -34.85
N GLY A 626 6.83 32.07 -35.93
CA GLY A 626 7.53 32.74 -37.03
C GLY A 626 8.57 31.85 -37.75
N GLY A 627 8.31 30.54 -37.85
CA GLY A 627 9.22 29.57 -38.47
C GLY A 627 10.41 29.17 -37.61
N ARG A 628 10.41 29.50 -36.31
CA ARG A 628 11.40 29.03 -35.33
C ARG A 628 10.74 28.13 -34.31
N LEU A 629 11.43 27.06 -33.93
CA LEU A 629 11.00 26.16 -32.88
C LEU A 629 11.53 26.61 -31.51
N ARG A 630 10.65 26.60 -30.51
CA ARG A 630 10.98 26.65 -29.09
C ARG A 630 10.74 25.27 -28.49
N HIS A 631 11.58 24.88 -27.54
CA HIS A 631 11.53 23.58 -26.88
C HIS A 631 11.39 23.74 -25.36
N ALA A 632 10.69 22.80 -24.73
CA ALA A 632 10.64 22.62 -23.28
C ALA A 632 10.54 21.13 -22.94
N ASP A 633 11.33 20.67 -21.96
CA ASP A 633 11.12 19.39 -21.29
C ASP A 633 10.29 19.65 -20.02
N LEU A 634 9.05 19.17 -20.02
CA LEU A 634 8.09 19.41 -18.96
C LEU A 634 8.47 18.70 -17.65
N LEU A 635 9.37 17.71 -17.70
CA LEU A 635 9.84 16.96 -16.52
C LEU A 635 11.25 17.38 -16.05
N ALA A 636 11.99 18.20 -16.82
CA ALA A 636 13.34 18.65 -16.45
C ALA A 636 13.40 19.87 -15.53
N HIS A 637 12.26 20.42 -15.11
CA HIS A 637 12.23 21.61 -14.26
C HIS A 637 12.80 21.33 -12.85
N GLU A 638 13.49 22.28 -12.22
CA GLU A 638 14.14 22.05 -10.91
C GLU A 638 13.17 21.61 -9.80
N SER A 639 11.95 22.16 -9.80
CA SER A 639 10.89 21.75 -8.88
C SER A 639 10.46 20.29 -9.06
N LEU A 640 10.69 19.71 -10.24
CA LEU A 640 10.47 18.30 -10.56
C LEU A 640 11.74 17.46 -10.41
N LYS A 641 12.91 18.10 -10.50
CA LYS A 641 14.22 17.45 -10.33
C LYS A 641 14.52 17.09 -8.89
N ALA A 642 13.97 17.74 -7.88
CA ALA A 642 14.21 17.35 -6.48
C ALA A 642 13.93 15.86 -6.19
N GLU A 643 13.13 15.20 -7.04
CA GLU A 643 12.93 13.74 -7.02
C GLU A 643 13.78 12.94 -8.00
N ARG A 644 14.31 13.56 -9.07
CA ARG A 644 15.29 12.96 -10.00
C ARG A 644 16.75 13.10 -9.52
N ALA A 645 17.03 14.03 -8.60
CA ALA A 645 18.34 14.64 -8.41
C ALA A 645 19.32 13.89 -7.51
N SER A 646 19.20 12.59 -7.39
CA SER A 646 20.37 11.77 -7.13
C SER A 646 20.47 10.76 -8.26
N GLU A 647 21.30 11.11 -9.25
CA GLU A 647 21.95 10.09 -10.10
C GLU A 647 22.60 9.00 -9.22
N ASP A 648 22.92 9.34 -7.96
CA ASP A 648 23.40 8.44 -6.91
C ASP A 648 22.33 7.60 -6.16
N ASP A 649 20.99 7.82 -6.25
CA ASP A 649 19.97 7.02 -5.51
C ASP A 649 19.01 6.16 -6.39
N GLY A 650 19.46 5.74 -7.57
CA GLY A 650 18.72 4.78 -8.39
C GLY A 650 17.53 5.40 -9.11
N ALA A 651 17.77 6.47 -9.87
CA ALA A 651 16.78 6.96 -10.82
C ALA A 651 16.28 5.79 -11.71
N PRO A 652 14.99 5.76 -12.12
CA PRO A 652 14.44 4.75 -13.03
C PRO A 652 15.32 4.51 -14.28
N ARG A 653 16.01 5.55 -14.74
CA ARG A 653 16.97 5.45 -15.83
C ARG A 653 18.14 4.49 -15.54
N ALA A 654 18.71 4.51 -14.33
CA ALA A 654 19.75 3.58 -13.93
C ALA A 654 19.26 2.12 -13.88
N LEU A 655 17.98 1.90 -13.56
CA LEU A 655 17.36 0.58 -13.64
C LEU A 655 17.16 0.13 -15.09
N ILE A 656 16.83 1.05 -15.98
CA ILE A 656 16.68 0.76 -17.41
C ILE A 656 18.05 0.47 -18.03
N ASP A 657 19.06 1.28 -17.72
CA ASP A 657 20.44 1.11 -18.20
C ASP A 657 21.09 -0.19 -17.71
N ARG A 658 20.65 -0.72 -16.56
CA ARG A 658 21.12 -2.01 -16.03
C ARG A 658 20.34 -3.19 -16.61
N GLY A 659 19.05 -3.02 -16.93
CA GLY A 659 18.12 -4.05 -17.40
C GLY A 659 18.36 -4.57 -18.82
N ASP A 660 18.34 -5.90 -19.03
CA ASP A 660 18.03 -6.45 -20.35
C ASP A 660 16.58 -6.09 -20.69
N ALA A 661 16.40 -5.24 -21.70
CA ALA A 661 15.10 -4.71 -22.04
C ALA A 661 14.29 -5.79 -22.77
N ARG A 662 13.06 -6.07 -22.31
CA ARG A 662 12.24 -7.17 -22.85
C ARG A 662 10.74 -6.89 -22.94
N GLY A 663 10.28 -5.73 -22.47
CA GLY A 663 8.87 -5.35 -22.54
C GLY A 663 8.50 -4.79 -23.91
N GLU A 664 7.44 -5.30 -24.54
CA GLU A 664 6.84 -4.68 -25.74
C GLU A 664 6.34 -3.29 -25.38
N LEU A 665 6.89 -2.25 -26.01
CA LEU A 665 6.56 -0.84 -25.74
C LEU A 665 5.05 -0.56 -25.78
N GLY A 666 4.30 -1.25 -26.64
CA GLY A 666 2.85 -1.13 -26.74
C GLY A 666 2.10 -1.60 -25.48
N SER A 667 2.60 -2.62 -24.78
CA SER A 667 1.94 -3.21 -23.60
C SER A 667 2.04 -2.33 -22.35
N THR A 668 3.09 -1.51 -22.26
CA THR A 668 3.31 -0.54 -21.18
C THR A 668 2.33 0.64 -21.25
N PHE A 669 1.73 0.92 -22.42
CA PHE A 669 0.87 2.09 -22.69
C PHE A 669 -0.60 1.74 -22.90
N GLY A 670 -1.23 1.18 -21.86
CA GLY A 670 -2.68 0.90 -21.87
C GLY A 670 -3.51 2.16 -22.20
N GLU A 671 -3.49 3.16 -21.30
CA GLU A 671 -4.20 4.43 -21.51
C GLU A 671 -3.24 5.61 -21.76
N PRO A 672 -3.55 6.53 -22.70
CA PRO A 672 -2.71 7.71 -22.95
C PRO A 672 -2.78 8.69 -21.79
N SER A 673 -1.73 9.49 -21.63
CA SER A 673 -1.74 10.65 -20.73
C SER A 673 -2.86 11.63 -21.11
N TYR A 674 -3.46 12.29 -20.12
CA TYR A 674 -4.39 13.38 -20.38
C TYR A 674 -3.61 14.62 -20.79
N VAL A 675 -4.06 15.29 -21.85
CA VAL A 675 -3.50 16.57 -22.31
C VAL A 675 -4.64 17.51 -22.65
N GLY A 676 -4.61 18.72 -22.09
CA GLY A 676 -5.64 19.73 -22.31
C GLY A 676 -5.09 21.14 -22.33
N ILE A 677 -5.89 22.08 -22.83
CA ILE A 677 -5.58 23.51 -22.79
C ILE A 677 -6.65 24.22 -21.99
N ALA A 678 -6.26 24.94 -20.93
CA ALA A 678 -7.15 25.77 -20.13
C ALA A 678 -6.93 27.26 -20.42
N GLY A 679 -8.04 28.00 -20.59
CA GLY A 679 -8.04 29.44 -20.84
C GLY A 679 -7.31 29.87 -22.12
N GLY A 680 -7.04 28.94 -23.04
CA GLY A 680 -6.23 29.18 -24.23
C GLY A 680 -4.75 29.51 -23.95
N ARG A 681 -4.26 29.29 -22.73
CA ARG A 681 -2.92 29.68 -22.29
C ARG A 681 -2.15 28.56 -21.60
N LEU A 682 -2.82 27.81 -20.73
CA LEU A 682 -2.17 26.81 -19.89
C LEU A 682 -2.31 25.43 -20.53
N LEU A 683 -1.19 24.75 -20.76
CA LEU A 683 -1.14 23.34 -21.09
C LEU A 683 -1.25 22.53 -19.80
N LEU A 684 -2.23 21.66 -19.72
CA LEU A 684 -2.45 20.76 -18.59
C LEU A 684 -2.13 19.34 -19.00
N VAL A 685 -1.32 18.64 -18.21
CA VAL A 685 -0.90 17.26 -18.46
C VAL A 685 -1.11 16.42 -17.21
N ALA A 686 -1.80 15.29 -17.34
CA ALA A 686 -1.76 14.21 -16.34
C ALA A 686 -0.97 13.04 -16.96
N THR A 687 0.25 12.82 -16.48
CA THR A 687 1.14 11.80 -17.05
C THR A 687 0.63 10.39 -16.74
N ARG A 688 1.02 9.40 -17.53
CA ARG A 688 0.76 7.97 -17.31
C ARG A 688 1.94 7.13 -17.78
N PRO A 689 2.16 5.92 -17.24
CA PRO A 689 1.49 5.28 -16.11
C PRO A 689 1.80 5.90 -14.74
N ILE A 690 2.96 6.54 -14.56
CA ILE A 690 3.27 7.29 -13.34
C ILE A 690 2.59 8.64 -13.43
N VAL A 691 1.57 8.86 -12.59
CA VAL A 691 0.71 10.04 -12.70
C VAL A 691 1.27 11.23 -11.93
N ARG A 692 1.58 12.29 -12.68
CA ARG A 692 1.92 13.63 -12.20
C ARG A 692 0.99 14.62 -12.88
N LEU A 693 0.63 15.68 -12.18
CA LEU A 693 -0.12 16.78 -12.78
C LEU A 693 0.83 17.93 -13.08
N ILE A 694 0.78 18.46 -14.29
CA ILE A 694 1.62 19.56 -14.74
C ILE A 694 0.73 20.61 -15.38
N ALA A 695 0.88 21.87 -14.96
CA ALA A 695 0.39 23.01 -15.72
C ALA A 695 1.58 23.81 -16.24
N PHE A 696 1.61 24.07 -17.54
CA PHE A 696 2.68 24.79 -18.22
C PHE A 696 2.11 26.02 -18.93
N ASP A 697 2.72 27.18 -18.71
CA ASP A 697 2.30 28.42 -19.34
C ASP A 697 2.87 28.53 -20.76
N LEU A 698 2.02 28.48 -21.79
CA LEU A 698 2.45 28.53 -23.18
C LEU A 698 2.91 29.93 -23.64
N VAL A 699 2.52 30.98 -22.91
CA VAL A 699 2.91 32.36 -23.20
C VAL A 699 4.28 32.64 -22.57
N ASP A 700 4.39 32.41 -21.26
CA ASP A 700 5.63 32.66 -20.50
C ASP A 700 6.67 31.56 -20.75
N TRP A 701 6.24 30.40 -21.24
CA TRP A 701 7.06 29.23 -21.54
C TRP A 701 7.77 28.65 -20.31
N THR A 702 7.03 28.55 -19.21
CA THR A 702 7.53 28.07 -17.92
C THR A 702 6.46 27.21 -17.22
N PRO A 703 6.85 26.25 -16.37
CA PRO A 703 5.89 25.54 -15.52
C PRO A 703 5.18 26.50 -14.57
N ALA A 704 3.85 26.42 -14.53
CA ALA A 704 3.00 27.18 -13.62
C ALA A 704 2.63 26.35 -12.36
N CYS A 705 2.55 25.03 -12.50
CA CYS A 705 2.08 24.12 -11.46
C CYS A 705 2.69 22.74 -11.63
N SER A 706 2.98 22.06 -10.51
CA SER A 706 3.29 20.64 -10.53
C SER A 706 2.79 19.95 -9.27
N VAL A 707 2.18 18.77 -9.44
CA VAL A 707 1.71 17.89 -8.37
C VAL A 707 2.31 16.51 -8.63
N ALA A 708 3.21 16.06 -7.73
CA ALA A 708 3.92 14.79 -7.89
C ALA A 708 3.04 13.58 -7.54
N ASP A 709 2.28 13.66 -6.45
CA ASP A 709 1.45 12.58 -5.92
C ASP A 709 -0.03 12.99 -5.84
N PRO A 710 -0.73 13.08 -6.99
CA PRO A 710 -2.16 13.37 -6.98
C PRO A 710 -2.95 12.26 -6.27
N LEU A 711 -3.96 12.65 -5.49
CA LEU A 711 -4.95 11.75 -4.93
C LEU A 711 -5.82 11.16 -6.05
N ASN A 712 -6.22 9.89 -5.91
CA ASN A 712 -7.14 9.23 -6.85
C ASN A 712 -6.69 9.30 -8.33
N ALA A 713 -5.37 9.24 -8.55
CA ALA A 713 -4.72 9.49 -9.84
C ALA A 713 -5.09 8.50 -10.97
N ALA A 714 -5.57 7.32 -10.58
CA ALA A 714 -6.04 6.26 -11.45
C ALA A 714 -7.12 6.67 -12.44
N ASP A 715 -8.09 7.42 -11.92
CA ASP A 715 -9.37 7.66 -12.58
C ASP A 715 -9.45 9.07 -13.17
N ILE A 716 -8.32 9.74 -13.37
CA ILE A 716 -8.32 11.09 -13.96
C ILE A 716 -9.00 11.06 -15.32
N ASP A 717 -10.05 11.87 -15.45
CA ASP A 717 -10.77 12.10 -16.69
C ASP A 717 -10.31 13.42 -17.33
N ARG A 718 -10.19 14.46 -16.50
CA ARG A 718 -9.90 15.82 -16.93
C ARG A 718 -9.09 16.59 -15.89
N LEU A 719 -8.25 17.50 -16.38
CA LEU A 719 -7.66 18.55 -15.55
C LEU A 719 -8.22 19.91 -15.98
N SER A 720 -8.31 20.83 -15.03
CA SER A 720 -8.66 22.22 -15.28
C SER A 720 -7.88 23.14 -14.35
N MET A 721 -7.92 24.44 -14.60
CA MET A 721 -7.27 25.46 -13.77
C MET A 721 -8.32 26.47 -13.31
N ALA A 722 -8.29 26.83 -12.03
CA ALA A 722 -9.13 27.92 -11.52
C ALA A 722 -8.79 29.25 -12.22
N GLU A 723 -9.76 30.16 -12.33
CA GLU A 723 -9.56 31.49 -12.94
C GLU A 723 -8.39 32.29 -12.35
N ASP A 724 -8.03 32.03 -11.09
CA ASP A 724 -6.90 32.68 -10.42
C ASP A 724 -5.52 32.19 -10.88
N GLY A 725 -5.46 31.09 -11.66
CA GLY A 725 -4.23 30.49 -12.18
C GLY A 725 -3.32 29.87 -11.12
N ARG A 726 -3.78 29.74 -9.87
CA ARG A 726 -2.98 29.24 -8.73
C ARG A 726 -3.46 27.90 -8.19
N HIS A 727 -4.59 27.41 -8.69
CA HIS A 727 -5.18 26.15 -8.24
C HIS A 727 -5.52 25.24 -9.41
N LEU A 728 -4.93 24.04 -9.38
CA LEU A 728 -5.17 23.00 -10.37
C LEU A 728 -6.27 22.07 -9.87
N ALA A 729 -7.30 21.87 -10.68
CA ALA A 729 -8.40 20.96 -10.41
C ALA A 729 -8.22 19.67 -11.22
N GLN A 730 -8.34 18.54 -10.54
CA GLN A 730 -8.40 17.20 -11.10
C GLN A 730 -9.83 16.70 -10.99
N ILE A 731 -10.39 16.19 -12.09
CA ILE A 731 -11.75 15.66 -12.17
C ILE A 731 -11.66 14.21 -12.64
N ASN A 732 -12.25 13.31 -11.88
CA ASN A 732 -12.17 11.88 -12.11
C ASN A 732 -13.41 11.31 -12.80
N LYS A 733 -13.24 10.15 -13.44
CA LYS A 733 -14.30 9.36 -14.12
C LYS A 733 -15.42 8.95 -13.16
N ASP A 734 -15.15 8.87 -11.85
CA ASP A 734 -16.11 8.54 -10.79
C ASP A 734 -16.78 9.77 -10.15
N GLY A 735 -16.51 10.97 -10.68
CA GLY A 735 -17.08 12.23 -10.19
C GLY A 735 -16.32 12.86 -9.02
N ARG A 736 -15.23 12.24 -8.52
CA ARG A 736 -14.35 12.90 -7.53
C ARG A 736 -13.68 14.12 -8.14
N VAL A 737 -13.47 15.12 -7.30
CA VAL A 737 -12.77 16.36 -7.64
C VAL A 737 -11.69 16.59 -6.61
N GLU A 738 -10.44 16.78 -7.03
CA GLU A 738 -9.33 17.12 -6.13
C GLU A 738 -8.74 18.45 -6.58
N ILE A 739 -8.39 19.32 -5.63
CA ILE A 739 -7.86 20.65 -5.93
C ILE A 739 -6.55 20.86 -5.21
N TYR A 740 -5.53 21.30 -5.96
CA TYR A 740 -4.17 21.48 -5.47
C TYR A 740 -3.73 22.94 -5.61
N ALA A 741 -2.99 23.44 -4.62
CA ALA A 741 -2.34 24.74 -4.69
C ALA A 741 -1.03 24.61 -5.48
N CYS A 742 -0.86 25.40 -6.53
CA CYS A 742 0.27 25.26 -7.46
C CYS A 742 1.62 25.68 -6.89
N ALA A 743 1.64 26.52 -5.85
CA ALA A 743 2.89 26.97 -5.24
C ALA A 743 3.68 25.83 -4.58
N GLU A 744 2.98 24.84 -4.03
CA GLU A 744 3.56 23.74 -3.25
C GLU A 744 3.16 22.36 -3.78
N GLY A 745 2.24 22.29 -4.75
CA GLY A 745 1.60 21.03 -5.16
C GLY A 745 0.70 20.43 -4.07
N SER A 746 0.43 21.17 -2.99
CA SER A 746 -0.29 20.66 -1.83
C SER A 746 -1.79 20.57 -2.09
N HIS A 747 -2.39 19.46 -1.65
CA HIS A 747 -3.83 19.24 -1.74
C HIS A 747 -4.60 20.19 -0.80
N VAL A 748 -5.64 20.85 -1.33
CA VAL A 748 -6.41 21.89 -0.62
C VAL A 748 -7.86 21.46 -0.37
N LEU A 749 -8.54 20.92 -1.39
CA LEU A 749 -9.95 20.53 -1.32
C LEU A 749 -10.17 19.20 -2.03
N SER A 750 -10.92 18.30 -1.39
CA SER A 750 -11.51 17.13 -2.02
C SER A 750 -12.99 17.37 -2.25
N GLY A 751 -13.57 16.75 -3.26
CA GLY A 751 -14.97 16.92 -3.60
C GLY A 751 -15.56 15.77 -4.36
N LEU A 752 -16.88 15.82 -4.53
CA LEU A 752 -17.65 14.84 -5.27
C LEU A 752 -18.79 15.55 -6.00
N VAL A 753 -18.92 15.25 -7.29
CA VAL A 753 -20.09 15.63 -8.08
C VAL A 753 -21.12 14.49 -8.02
N VAL A 754 -22.29 14.77 -7.46
CA VAL A 754 -23.39 13.83 -7.34
C VAL A 754 -24.72 14.53 -7.66
N ASP A 755 -25.53 13.92 -8.53
CA ASP A 755 -26.81 14.48 -9.01
C ASP A 755 -26.69 15.94 -9.53
N ASP A 756 -25.66 16.19 -10.34
CA ASP A 756 -25.30 17.52 -10.88
C ASP A 756 -24.98 18.59 -9.81
N GLU A 757 -24.72 18.18 -8.57
CA GLU A 757 -24.30 19.07 -7.49
C GLU A 757 -22.89 18.73 -7.00
N LEU A 758 -22.09 19.74 -6.67
CA LEU A 758 -20.75 19.58 -6.12
C LEU A 758 -20.76 19.74 -4.60
N VAL A 759 -20.18 18.75 -3.91
CA VAL A 759 -19.79 18.86 -2.50
C VAL A 759 -18.28 18.98 -2.44
N LEU A 760 -17.76 19.98 -1.72
CA LEU A 760 -16.33 20.17 -1.47
C LEU A 760 -16.06 20.05 0.02
N MET A 761 -14.89 19.56 0.40
CA MET A 761 -14.41 19.44 1.77
C MET A 761 -12.93 19.81 1.86
N ASP A 762 -12.56 20.55 2.90
CA ASP A 762 -11.16 20.83 3.22
C ASP A 762 -10.53 19.73 4.07
N ARG A 763 -9.21 19.78 4.26
CA ARG A 763 -8.48 18.82 5.12
C ARG A 763 -8.92 18.81 6.59
N ASN A 764 -9.68 19.81 7.04
CA ASN A 764 -10.15 19.94 8.42
C ASN A 764 -11.59 19.42 8.58
N GLY A 765 -12.21 18.95 7.50
CA GLY A 765 -13.54 18.37 7.47
C GLY A 765 -14.69 19.38 7.28
N TYR A 766 -14.38 20.66 7.04
CA TYR A 766 -15.43 21.62 6.67
C TYR A 766 -15.84 21.38 5.23
N PHE A 767 -17.15 21.51 4.94
CA PHE A 767 -17.66 21.26 3.61
C PHE A 767 -18.55 22.37 3.08
N ASP A 768 -18.64 22.51 1.77
CA ASP A 768 -19.66 23.31 1.10
C ASP A 768 -20.38 22.46 0.05
N GLY A 769 -21.64 22.79 -0.19
CA GLY A 769 -22.56 22.00 -1.01
C GLY A 769 -24.01 22.30 -0.65
N SER A 770 -24.94 21.87 -1.50
CA SER A 770 -26.38 21.97 -1.21
C SER A 770 -26.79 21.00 -0.10
N GLU A 771 -28.00 21.18 0.45
CA GLU A 771 -28.55 20.24 1.44
C GLU A 771 -28.88 18.88 0.79
N ASP A 772 -29.32 18.89 -0.46
CA ASP A 772 -29.64 17.69 -1.23
C ASP A 772 -28.36 16.90 -1.53
N ALA A 773 -27.32 17.56 -2.05
CA ALA A 773 -26.00 16.97 -2.31
C ALA A 773 -25.42 16.31 -1.05
N ALA A 774 -25.44 17.02 0.09
CA ALA A 774 -24.99 16.47 1.37
C ALA A 774 -25.83 15.27 1.85
N GLY A 775 -27.05 15.08 1.33
CA GLY A 775 -27.89 13.90 1.53
C GLY A 775 -27.43 12.67 0.74
N TYR A 776 -26.67 12.85 -0.35
CA TYR A 776 -26.14 11.77 -1.17
C TYR A 776 -24.69 11.39 -0.82
N VAL A 777 -23.96 12.29 -0.17
CA VAL A 777 -22.55 12.05 0.19
C VAL A 777 -22.42 11.47 1.60
N GLU A 778 -21.49 10.53 1.73
CA GLU A 778 -21.14 9.91 3.01
C GLU A 778 -19.81 10.48 3.52
N LEU A 779 -19.66 10.44 4.84
CA LEU A 779 -18.52 10.86 5.60
C LEU A 779 -17.88 9.65 6.24
N LYS A 780 -16.58 9.49 6.06
CA LYS A 780 -15.76 8.56 6.83
C LYS A 780 -14.98 9.34 7.86
N ILE A 781 -15.13 9.00 9.14
CA ILE A 781 -14.43 9.68 10.23
C ILE A 781 -13.31 8.77 10.69
N ALA A 782 -12.06 9.24 10.63
CA ALA A 782 -10.91 8.39 10.91
C ALA A 782 -11.01 7.73 12.31
N GLY A 783 -10.93 6.40 12.31
CA GLY A 783 -11.01 5.52 13.47
C GLY A 783 -12.39 5.26 14.05
N LEU A 784 -13.45 5.83 13.48
CA LEU A 784 -14.82 5.37 13.74
C LEU A 784 -15.23 4.35 12.68
N PRO A 785 -15.90 3.25 13.07
CA PRO A 785 -16.37 2.27 12.10
C PRO A 785 -17.57 2.79 11.32
N GLY A 786 -17.63 2.44 10.03
CA GLY A 786 -18.76 2.73 9.17
C GLY A 786 -18.72 4.11 8.53
N ARG A 787 -19.78 4.38 7.77
CA ARG A 787 -19.98 5.64 7.06
C ARG A 787 -21.19 6.37 7.62
N HIS A 788 -21.12 7.68 7.62
CA HIS A 788 -22.18 8.54 8.13
C HIS A 788 -22.69 9.47 7.02
N LEU A 789 -23.95 9.87 7.04
CA LEU A 789 -24.43 10.82 6.02
C LEU A 789 -23.86 12.21 6.31
N LEU A 790 -23.30 12.88 5.31
CA LEU A 790 -22.70 14.21 5.50
C LEU A 790 -23.72 15.23 6.03
N SER A 791 -24.96 15.16 5.55
CA SER A 791 -26.09 15.99 6.00
C SER A 791 -26.31 15.95 7.51
N GLN A 792 -26.00 14.85 8.20
CA GLN A 792 -26.10 14.73 9.66
C GLN A 792 -25.17 15.69 10.40
N PHE A 793 -24.08 16.12 9.75
CA PHE A 793 -23.07 17.00 10.32
C PHE A 793 -23.12 18.43 9.76
N ALA A 794 -24.08 18.74 8.87
CA ALA A 794 -24.20 20.05 8.23
C ALA A 794 -24.21 21.21 9.22
N GLY A 795 -24.88 21.05 10.37
CA GLY A 795 -24.95 22.10 11.40
C GLY A 795 -23.61 22.43 12.08
N ARG A 796 -22.57 21.60 11.91
CA ARG A 796 -21.22 21.83 12.47
C ARG A 796 -20.15 22.03 11.40
N LEU A 797 -20.24 21.29 10.30
CA LEU A 797 -19.19 21.24 9.28
C LEU A 797 -19.47 22.13 8.06
N ARG A 798 -20.72 22.52 7.81
CA ARG A 798 -21.04 23.30 6.60
C ARG A 798 -20.43 24.69 6.68
N TYR A 799 -19.76 25.08 5.61
CA TYR A 799 -19.16 26.39 5.42
C TYR A 799 -19.43 26.92 4.02
N PRO A 800 -20.48 27.74 3.84
CA PRO A 800 -20.76 28.39 2.57
C PRO A 800 -19.59 29.27 2.12
N GLY A 801 -19.17 29.11 0.86
CA GLY A 801 -18.03 29.81 0.28
C GLY A 801 -16.67 29.17 0.58
N LEU A 802 -16.64 27.85 0.85
CA LEU A 802 -15.40 27.15 1.19
C LEU A 802 -14.37 27.25 0.06
N ALA A 803 -14.79 27.07 -1.20
CA ALA A 803 -13.89 27.15 -2.36
C ALA A 803 -13.21 28.53 -2.45
N GLN A 804 -13.98 29.61 -2.36
CA GLN A 804 -13.45 30.97 -2.41
C GLN A 804 -12.51 31.26 -1.23
N ALA A 805 -12.83 30.75 -0.03
CA ALA A 805 -11.96 30.89 1.12
C ALA A 805 -10.62 30.14 0.93
N ALA A 806 -10.68 28.91 0.40
CA ALA A 806 -9.51 28.11 0.09
C ALA A 806 -8.63 28.79 -0.97
N PHE A 807 -9.22 29.25 -2.08
CA PHE A 807 -8.49 29.95 -3.15
C PHE A 807 -7.93 31.31 -2.71
N GLY A 808 -8.59 31.96 -1.76
CA GLY A 808 -8.09 33.16 -1.10
C GLY A 808 -6.92 32.93 -0.15
N GLY A 809 -6.51 31.67 0.08
CA GLY A 809 -5.47 31.32 1.03
C GLY A 809 -5.87 31.56 2.49
N ALA A 810 -7.17 31.59 2.80
CA ALA A 810 -7.65 31.66 4.18
C ALA A 810 -7.31 30.34 4.89
N ALA A 811 -6.10 30.29 5.45
CA ALA A 811 -5.51 29.07 5.98
C ALA A 811 -6.39 28.43 7.06
N GLY A 812 -6.60 27.13 6.86
CA GLY A 812 -7.31 26.13 7.67
C GLY A 812 -7.86 26.60 9.01
N ARG A 813 -9.19 26.54 9.13
CA ARG A 813 -9.82 26.51 10.44
C ARG A 813 -9.35 25.30 11.23
N ALA A 814 -9.34 25.44 12.55
CA ALA A 814 -9.06 24.32 13.42
C ALA A 814 -10.04 23.16 13.11
N PRO A 815 -9.55 21.92 12.92
CA PRO A 815 -10.40 20.75 12.75
C PRO A 815 -11.47 20.66 13.84
N ILE A 816 -12.68 20.31 13.43
CA ILE A 816 -13.76 20.06 14.38
C ILE A 816 -13.71 18.58 14.76
N ALA A 817 -13.42 18.31 16.03
CA ALA A 817 -13.61 16.98 16.59
C ALA A 817 -15.08 16.55 16.46
N LEU A 818 -15.29 15.49 15.69
CA LEU A 818 -16.56 14.81 15.54
C LEU A 818 -16.57 13.60 16.46
N ASP A 819 -17.55 13.57 17.35
CA ASP A 819 -17.83 12.41 18.21
C ASP A 819 -19.31 12.11 18.06
N PRO A 820 -19.72 11.46 16.95
CA PRO A 820 -21.10 11.10 16.74
C PRO A 820 -21.55 10.08 17.79
N PRO A 821 -22.83 10.09 18.20
CA PRO A 821 -23.36 9.07 19.07
C PRO A 821 -23.16 7.67 18.49
N SER A 822 -22.73 6.73 19.33
CA SER A 822 -22.74 5.31 18.99
C SER A 822 -24.07 4.68 19.40
N LEU A 823 -24.57 3.74 18.58
CA LEU A 823 -25.79 3.00 18.86
C LEU A 823 -25.54 1.50 18.59
N THR A 824 -25.84 0.65 19.56
CA THR A 824 -25.78 -0.80 19.47
C THR A 824 -27.16 -1.37 19.67
N VAL A 825 -27.63 -2.19 18.71
CA VAL A 825 -28.91 -2.90 18.82
C VAL A 825 -28.63 -4.38 19.03
N THR A 826 -29.19 -4.94 20.10
CA THR A 826 -29.16 -6.36 20.39
C THR A 826 -30.59 -6.91 20.36
N ALA A 827 -30.80 -8.06 19.72
CA ALA A 827 -32.06 -8.77 19.87
C ALA A 827 -32.19 -9.21 21.33
N ALA A 828 -33.33 -8.93 21.96
CA ALA A 828 -33.54 -9.38 23.32
C ALA A 828 -33.50 -10.92 23.37
N PRO A 829 -32.85 -11.53 24.38
CA PRO A 829 -32.77 -12.98 24.49
C PRO A 829 -34.17 -13.60 24.63
N GLY A 830 -34.57 -14.39 23.64
CA GLY A 830 -35.87 -15.07 23.58
C GLY A 830 -35.95 -16.07 22.40
N THR A 831 -36.79 -17.09 22.50
CA THR A 831 -36.89 -18.20 21.52
C THR A 831 -37.78 -17.91 20.31
N SER A 832 -38.45 -16.75 20.26
CA SER A 832 -39.26 -16.38 19.11
C SER A 832 -38.38 -15.82 18.00
N SER A 833 -38.44 -16.44 16.82
CA SER A 833 -37.99 -15.85 15.56
C SER A 833 -39.24 -15.40 14.79
N PRO A 834 -39.42 -14.09 14.50
CA PRO A 834 -38.51 -12.96 14.77
C PRO A 834 -38.49 -12.50 16.26
N PRO A 835 -37.42 -11.80 16.69
CA PRO A 835 -37.33 -11.25 18.05
C PRO A 835 -38.48 -10.28 18.35
N THR A 836 -39.07 -10.39 19.55
CA THR A 836 -40.20 -9.56 20.00
C THR A 836 -39.76 -8.25 20.65
N SER A 837 -38.48 -8.06 20.94
CA SER A 837 -37.94 -6.80 21.44
C SER A 837 -36.45 -6.67 21.14
N PHE A 838 -35.97 -5.43 21.11
CA PHE A 838 -34.58 -5.10 20.87
C PHE A 838 -34.05 -4.25 22.03
N GLY A 839 -32.90 -4.64 22.58
CA GLY A 839 -32.11 -3.78 23.46
C GLY A 839 -31.34 -2.78 22.62
N ILE A 840 -31.42 -1.50 22.97
CA ILE A 840 -30.71 -0.42 22.30
C ILE A 840 -29.82 0.26 23.35
N GLU A 841 -28.52 0.20 23.13
CA GLU A 841 -27.53 0.93 23.92
C GLU A 841 -26.97 2.08 23.10
N MET A 842 -26.99 3.29 23.64
CA MET A 842 -26.47 4.47 22.98
C MET A 842 -25.44 5.15 23.86
N ARG A 843 -24.41 5.76 23.25
CA ARG A 843 -23.39 6.55 23.95
C ARG A 843 -23.02 7.79 23.14
N ALA A 844 -22.70 8.89 23.81
CA ALA A 844 -22.17 10.11 23.19
C ALA A 844 -21.35 10.90 24.22
N ALA A 845 -20.15 11.42 23.88
CA ALA A 845 -19.35 12.15 24.88
C ALA A 845 -19.99 13.47 25.31
N ARG A 846 -20.78 14.12 24.44
CA ARG A 846 -21.46 15.40 24.73
C ARG A 846 -22.89 15.25 25.25
N GLY A 847 -23.32 14.03 25.54
CA GLY A 847 -24.68 13.73 25.97
C GLY A 847 -25.63 13.42 24.80
N LEU A 848 -26.61 12.57 25.06
CA LEU A 848 -27.67 12.18 24.15
C LEU A 848 -28.88 13.08 24.34
N ARG A 849 -29.59 13.42 23.25
CA ARG A 849 -30.78 14.28 23.30
C ARG A 849 -32.07 13.51 23.03
N SER A 850 -32.09 12.66 22.01
CA SER A 850 -33.29 11.93 21.63
C SER A 850 -33.01 10.75 20.72
N LEU A 851 -33.69 9.62 20.93
CA LEU A 851 -33.78 8.55 19.94
C LEU A 851 -35.01 8.75 19.05
N ASP A 852 -34.77 8.98 17.77
CA ASP A 852 -35.76 9.03 16.71
C ASP A 852 -35.82 7.69 15.97
N VAL A 853 -37.02 7.13 15.87
CA VAL A 853 -37.30 5.87 15.17
C VAL A 853 -38.12 6.20 13.94
N TYR A 854 -37.54 5.94 12.77
CA TYR A 854 -38.19 6.09 11.48
C TYR A 854 -38.65 4.74 10.96
N VAL A 855 -39.86 4.69 10.42
CA VAL A 855 -40.44 3.50 9.79
C VAL A 855 -40.78 3.86 8.35
N HIS A 856 -40.18 3.15 7.39
CA HIS A 856 -40.24 3.48 5.96
C HIS A 856 -39.89 4.95 5.66
N GLY A 857 -38.89 5.48 6.37
CA GLY A 857 -38.42 6.87 6.23
C GLY A 857 -39.30 7.93 6.91
N ARG A 858 -40.39 7.56 7.60
CA ARG A 858 -41.24 8.50 8.36
C ARG A 858 -41.00 8.37 9.86
N LEU A 859 -40.89 9.49 10.57
CA LEU A 859 -40.73 9.49 12.02
C LEU A 859 -41.94 8.82 12.69
N ALA A 860 -41.74 7.66 13.30
CA ALA A 860 -42.76 6.89 13.99
C ALA A 860 -42.76 7.15 15.50
N ARG A 861 -41.59 7.36 16.09
CA ARG A 861 -41.43 7.61 17.53
C ARG A 861 -40.21 8.48 17.80
N ARG A 862 -40.34 9.42 18.74
CA ARG A 862 -39.22 10.19 19.31
C ARG A 862 -39.20 9.97 20.82
N THR A 863 -38.06 9.58 21.35
CA THR A 863 -37.85 9.36 22.79
C THR A 863 -36.80 10.33 23.28
N ALA A 864 -37.13 11.23 24.21
CA ALA A 864 -36.13 12.11 24.80
C ALA A 864 -35.12 11.30 25.61
N LEU A 865 -33.84 11.66 25.50
CA LEU A 865 -32.72 11.03 26.21
C LEU A 865 -32.01 12.10 27.04
N ASP A 866 -31.31 11.66 28.08
CA ASP A 866 -30.45 12.50 28.91
C ASP A 866 -29.26 11.67 29.39
N GLY A 867 -28.10 12.30 29.56
CA GLY A 867 -26.83 11.66 29.91
C GLY A 867 -26.00 11.19 28.71
N THR A 868 -24.79 10.70 28.99
CA THR A 868 -23.79 10.29 28.00
C THR A 868 -23.90 8.82 27.58
N ALA A 869 -24.71 8.04 28.27
CA ALA A 869 -25.00 6.66 27.94
C ALA A 869 -26.44 6.30 28.37
N VAL A 870 -27.23 5.76 27.46
CA VAL A 870 -28.62 5.34 27.73
C VAL A 870 -28.87 3.96 27.14
N ALA A 871 -29.51 3.08 27.91
CA ALA A 871 -30.01 1.80 27.44
C ALA A 871 -31.54 1.81 27.48
N LEU A 872 -32.19 1.34 26.40
CA LEU A 872 -33.64 1.23 26.31
C LEU A 872 -34.07 -0.03 25.56
N THR A 873 -35.31 -0.46 25.78
CA THR A 873 -35.91 -1.56 25.03
C THR A 873 -36.90 -1.01 24.00
N LEU A 874 -36.76 -1.42 22.75
CA LEU A 874 -37.71 -1.13 21.68
C LEU A 874 -38.55 -2.38 21.41
N ASP A 875 -39.86 -2.24 21.63
CA ASP A 875 -40.86 -3.23 21.25
C ASP A 875 -41.41 -2.89 19.84
N PRO A 876 -41.12 -3.71 18.81
CA PRO A 876 -41.64 -3.51 17.46
C PRO A 876 -43.16 -3.50 17.37
N ALA A 877 -43.87 -4.15 18.31
CA ALA A 877 -45.34 -4.15 18.32
C ALA A 877 -45.93 -2.75 18.55
N GLY A 878 -45.13 -1.83 19.12
CA GLY A 878 -45.50 -0.43 19.30
C GLY A 878 -45.21 0.46 18.07
N LEU A 879 -44.67 -0.09 16.98
CA LEU A 879 -44.37 0.64 15.75
C LEU A 879 -45.36 0.28 14.64
N PRO A 880 -45.56 1.16 13.64
CA PRO A 880 -46.29 0.79 12.43
C PRO A 880 -45.67 -0.46 11.77
N PRO A 881 -46.48 -1.40 11.23
CA PRO A 881 -45.96 -2.59 10.57
C PRO A 881 -45.01 -2.23 9.43
N ALA A 882 -43.78 -2.77 9.47
CA ALA A 882 -42.77 -2.47 8.48
C ALA A 882 -41.74 -3.58 8.29
N ALA A 883 -41.13 -3.57 7.10
CA ALA A 883 -40.03 -4.46 6.77
C ALA A 883 -38.69 -3.98 7.38
N PHE A 884 -38.55 -2.68 7.63
CA PHE A 884 -37.37 -2.08 8.25
C PHE A 884 -37.72 -0.83 9.05
N ALA A 885 -36.89 -0.52 10.04
CA ALA A 885 -36.91 0.73 10.79
C ALA A 885 -35.48 1.29 10.86
N THR A 886 -35.36 2.61 10.90
CA THR A 886 -34.09 3.33 11.05
C THR A 886 -34.07 4.01 12.42
N LEU A 887 -32.97 3.88 13.14
CA LEU A 887 -32.77 4.49 14.45
C LEU A 887 -31.75 5.61 14.33
N LEU A 888 -32.05 6.77 14.90
CA LEU A 888 -31.17 7.95 14.93
C LEU A 888 -31.11 8.48 16.36
N ALA A 889 -29.93 8.50 16.96
CA ALA A 889 -29.71 8.90 18.38
C ALA A 889 -29.07 10.28 18.53
#